data_AF-A0A2E0PK73-F1
#
_entry.id   AF-A0A2E0PK73-F1
#
_cell.length_a   1.000
_cell.length_b   1.000
_cell.length_c   1.000
_cell.angle_alpha   90.00
_cell.angle_beta   90.00
_cell.angle_gamma   90.00
#
_symmetry.space_group_name_H-M   'P 1'
#
loop_
_entity.id
_entity.type
_entity.pdbx_description
1 polymer ?
#
loop_
_entity_poly.entity_id
_entity_poly.type
_entity_poly.pdbx_seq_one_letter_code
_entity_poly.pdbx_strand_id
1 'polypeptide(L)'
;MSESQERHYNILKLNRLFAISSIIFTAVWLLVFFDDYKRPWKKYQKEFRKLEIEKVRSDLNDLSIQLENNPEYNQLKEQLLSSQKDLEGRNNELDDIQKKLTILEAELYKNNQLYQFAKADLDVLKYDYEKSQIGPIKNKDIEKKYYSLSDSVDKYFLIREQSEIKVDKANKSQKIITKEIKNIESSLNALAREKNMMERKLSKVDPDAMTLANKIGNIVRDLPVLDFIDPYYEVKQVVVNDLEEDLVYMGMPKVDRCMTCHVGIDKKGFEDAPQPYTTHPKIDFMVGPSSAHPISEFGCTSCHLGRGRGTGFYSSAHSPNDEETAHRWKEEYDWEPKHYWENPMLPTRYAEAGCYKCHSGNMPLKEAETLSLGLSVFEKAGCYSCHNVDRWDDTPKTGPSLYKLASKTNKDWTYKWIMEPRSFRHNTWMPHFFKKGNNSSPDDIIRTEQEVLAMTEYLFNKSEIYEKNSVNISGDYDRGRILVNSLGCKGCHQIQATPDPEYDPTIQAIRTEQGPNLIGLGSKVDEDWLVSWLKNPYSYHEGTKMPNLRLSDQEAIDIATYLLADNNADFDKMPVPEANENILNEISADFLSQLLRKSQVDEKLSSMSTVDKLNYSGEKLIGHYGCYSCHNISGFEDRKPIGIALNLEGSKLISKLDFGFWHHEIPHTKWDWFYTKINKPETFDLIPNDDGTL
;
A
#
# COMPACT_ATOMS: atom_id res chain seq x y z
N MET A 1 42.69 -62.88 -44.89
CA MET A 1 41.42 -62.16 -45.10
C MET A 1 41.12 -61.46 -43.79
N SER A 2 41.74 -60.31 -43.54
CA SER A 2 41.26 -58.97 -43.96
C SER A 2 39.92 -58.68 -43.27
N GLU A 3 39.78 -57.71 -42.39
CA GLU A 3 40.30 -56.35 -42.51
C GLU A 3 40.49 -55.69 -41.15
N SER A 4 41.73 -55.32 -40.86
CA SER A 4 42.02 -54.09 -40.11
C SER A 4 41.68 -52.89 -41.02
N GLN A 5 40.40 -52.55 -41.15
CA GLN A 5 39.98 -51.33 -41.83
C GLN A 5 39.99 -50.15 -40.85
N GLU A 6 41.00 -49.29 -41.00
CA GLU A 6 40.92 -47.82 -40.89
C GLU A 6 40.26 -47.20 -39.64
N ARG A 7 40.63 -47.59 -38.42
CA ARG A 7 40.28 -46.80 -37.23
C ARG A 7 41.48 -46.59 -36.32
N HIS A 8 41.90 -45.33 -36.17
CA HIS A 8 43.00 -44.92 -35.28
C HIS A 8 42.71 -45.09 -33.76
N TYR A 9 41.65 -45.81 -33.37
CA TYR A 9 41.20 -45.92 -31.97
C TYR A 9 40.61 -47.29 -31.63
N ASN A 10 40.69 -47.67 -30.35
CA ASN A 10 40.19 -48.94 -29.82
C ASN A 10 38.68 -48.87 -29.51
N ILE A 11 37.87 -49.63 -30.24
CA ILE A 11 36.40 -49.64 -30.14
C ILE A 11 35.90 -50.05 -28.74
N LEU A 12 36.53 -51.03 -28.08
CA LEU A 12 36.13 -51.46 -26.74
C LEU A 12 36.40 -50.36 -25.69
N LYS A 13 37.51 -49.64 -25.80
CA LYS A 13 37.81 -48.48 -24.95
C LYS A 13 36.84 -47.33 -25.21
N LEU A 14 36.53 -47.06 -26.47
CA LEU A 14 35.56 -46.02 -26.87
C LEU A 14 34.17 -46.32 -26.31
N ASN A 15 33.68 -47.56 -26.46
CA ASN A 15 32.37 -47.98 -25.95
C ASN A 15 32.29 -47.88 -24.42
N ARG A 16 33.36 -48.22 -23.69
CA ARG A 16 33.42 -48.05 -22.23
C ARG A 16 33.41 -46.58 -21.82
N LEU A 17 34.19 -45.74 -22.50
CA LEU A 17 34.21 -44.29 -22.26
C LEU A 17 32.85 -43.66 -22.56
N PHE A 18 32.18 -44.07 -23.65
CA PHE A 18 30.84 -43.63 -24.00
C PHE A 18 29.79 -44.06 -22.98
N ALA A 19 29.86 -45.30 -22.47
CA ALA A 19 28.95 -45.77 -21.43
C ALA A 19 29.15 -44.99 -20.11
N ILE A 20 30.39 -44.77 -19.70
CA ILE A 20 30.73 -43.99 -18.49
C ILE A 20 30.28 -42.53 -18.66
N SER A 21 30.58 -41.89 -19.80
CA SER A 21 30.18 -40.51 -20.05
C SER A 21 28.66 -40.36 -20.13
N SER A 22 27.96 -41.36 -20.67
CA SER A 22 26.50 -41.40 -20.69
C SER A 22 25.91 -41.54 -19.28
N ILE A 23 26.47 -42.40 -18.41
CA ILE A 23 26.04 -42.51 -17.00
C ILE A 23 26.29 -41.20 -16.25
N ILE A 24 27.46 -40.60 -16.41
CA ILE A 24 27.79 -39.30 -15.80
C ILE A 24 26.83 -38.22 -16.30
N PHE A 25 26.59 -38.17 -17.61
CA PHE A 25 25.66 -37.22 -18.21
C PHE A 25 24.23 -37.41 -17.68
N THR A 26 23.75 -38.65 -17.59
CA THR A 26 22.45 -38.96 -16.98
C THR A 26 22.39 -38.56 -15.50
N ALA A 27 23.46 -38.80 -14.73
CA ALA A 27 23.52 -38.39 -13.33
C ALA A 27 23.48 -36.86 -13.19
N VAL A 28 24.27 -36.13 -13.99
CA VAL A 28 24.24 -34.66 -14.05
C VAL A 28 22.87 -34.15 -14.48
N TRP A 29 22.25 -34.79 -15.48
CA TRP A 29 20.92 -34.45 -15.94
C TRP A 29 19.88 -34.62 -14.82
N LEU A 30 19.88 -35.75 -14.11
CA LEU A 30 19.02 -35.97 -12.95
C LEU A 30 19.28 -34.96 -11.83
N LEU A 31 20.52 -34.58 -11.58
CA LEU A 31 20.87 -33.54 -10.60
C LEU A 31 20.30 -32.17 -11.00
N VAL A 32 20.36 -31.79 -12.28
CA VAL A 32 19.76 -30.54 -12.78
C VAL A 32 18.25 -30.53 -12.59
N PHE A 33 17.56 -31.63 -12.88
CA PHE A 33 16.12 -31.74 -12.64
C PHE A 33 15.78 -31.68 -11.15
N PHE A 34 16.61 -32.28 -10.30
CA PHE A 34 16.42 -32.22 -8.86
C PHE A 34 16.65 -30.82 -8.29
N ASP A 35 17.66 -30.11 -8.79
CA ASP A 35 17.94 -28.71 -8.44
C ASP A 35 16.79 -27.79 -8.89
N ASP A 36 16.30 -27.96 -10.12
CA ASP A 36 15.15 -27.20 -10.64
C ASP A 36 13.83 -27.55 -9.93
N TYR A 37 13.69 -28.78 -9.43
CA TYR A 37 12.53 -29.15 -8.62
C TYR A 37 12.58 -28.50 -7.22
N LYS A 38 13.78 -28.28 -6.65
CA LYS A 38 14.00 -27.77 -5.29
C LYS A 38 14.13 -26.24 -5.19
N ARG A 39 13.49 -25.49 -6.10
CA ARG A 39 13.53 -24.01 -6.05
C ARG A 39 13.07 -23.47 -4.68
N PRO A 40 13.81 -22.52 -4.08
CA PRO A 40 13.51 -22.02 -2.73
C PRO A 40 12.09 -21.48 -2.55
N TRP A 41 11.52 -20.84 -3.58
CA TRP A 41 10.20 -20.24 -3.50
C TRP A 41 9.05 -21.23 -3.33
N LYS A 42 9.19 -22.48 -3.79
CA LYS A 42 8.16 -23.52 -3.66
C LYS A 42 7.85 -23.84 -2.20
N LYS A 43 8.82 -23.62 -1.28
CA LYS A 43 8.62 -23.78 0.17
C LYS A 43 7.49 -22.87 0.67
N TYR A 44 7.51 -21.59 0.28
CA TYR A 44 6.54 -20.60 0.77
C TYR A 44 5.11 -20.93 0.33
N GLN A 45 4.91 -21.33 -0.93
CA GLN A 45 3.59 -21.72 -1.41
C GLN A 45 3.06 -23.00 -0.74
N LYS A 46 3.95 -23.96 -0.44
CA LYS A 46 3.59 -25.18 0.31
C LYS A 46 3.15 -24.88 1.74
N GLU A 47 3.87 -23.99 2.42
CA GLU A 47 3.55 -23.58 3.80
C GLU A 47 2.26 -22.76 3.86
N PHE A 48 2.09 -21.77 2.98
CA PHE A 48 0.85 -20.99 2.92
C PHE A 48 -0.37 -21.85 2.62
N ARG A 49 -0.25 -22.84 1.75
CA ARG A 49 -1.35 -23.76 1.47
C ARG A 49 -1.83 -24.50 2.72
N LYS A 50 -0.92 -24.83 3.64
CA LYS A 50 -1.33 -25.43 4.93
C LYS A 50 -2.17 -24.44 5.74
N LEU A 51 -1.74 -23.17 5.79
CA LEU A 51 -2.50 -22.09 6.44
C LEU A 51 -3.86 -21.88 5.78
N GLU A 52 -3.95 -21.91 4.45
CA GLU A 52 -5.23 -21.82 3.73
C GLU A 52 -6.15 -22.99 4.07
N ILE A 53 -5.63 -24.21 4.12
CA ILE A 53 -6.42 -25.40 4.48
C ILE A 53 -6.91 -25.29 5.93
N GLU A 54 -6.05 -24.86 6.86
CA GLU A 54 -6.42 -24.65 8.26
C GLU A 54 -7.48 -23.56 8.42
N LYS A 55 -7.33 -22.43 7.71
CA LYS A 55 -8.29 -21.33 7.71
C LYS A 55 -9.63 -21.76 7.12
N VAL A 56 -9.63 -22.41 5.96
CA VAL A 56 -10.85 -22.94 5.33
C VAL A 56 -11.55 -23.93 6.25
N ARG A 57 -10.81 -24.83 6.92
CA ARG A 57 -11.40 -25.75 7.90
C ARG A 57 -12.04 -25.02 9.08
N SER A 58 -11.37 -23.99 9.61
CA SER A 58 -11.92 -23.16 10.68
C SER A 58 -13.20 -22.46 10.22
N ASP A 59 -13.17 -21.82 9.05
CA ASP A 59 -14.31 -21.09 8.50
C ASP A 59 -15.50 -22.01 8.21
N LEU A 60 -15.23 -23.22 7.68
CA LEU A 60 -16.25 -24.25 7.48
C LEU A 60 -16.84 -24.76 8.80
N ASN A 61 -16.02 -24.93 9.84
CA ASN A 61 -16.47 -25.34 11.15
C ASN A 61 -17.33 -24.24 11.82
N ASP A 62 -16.94 -22.98 11.68
CA ASP A 62 -17.74 -21.86 12.19
C ASP A 62 -19.08 -21.76 11.44
N LEU A 63 -19.07 -21.94 10.13
CA LEU A 63 -20.28 -21.99 9.30
C LEU A 63 -21.16 -23.20 9.63
N SER A 64 -20.58 -24.38 9.89
CA SER A 64 -21.34 -25.57 10.28
C SER A 64 -21.98 -25.39 11.65
N ILE A 65 -21.26 -24.82 12.63
CA ILE A 65 -21.81 -24.47 13.94
C ILE A 65 -22.94 -23.45 13.81
N GLN A 66 -22.79 -22.43 12.95
CA GLN A 66 -23.87 -21.47 12.68
C GLN A 66 -25.10 -22.14 12.06
N LEU A 67 -24.90 -23.12 11.18
CA LEU A 67 -26.00 -23.85 10.54
C LEU A 67 -26.67 -24.85 11.50
N GLU A 68 -25.91 -25.58 12.32
CA GLU A 68 -26.45 -26.49 13.34
C GLU A 68 -27.22 -25.74 14.42
N ASN A 69 -26.84 -24.50 14.73
CA ASN A 69 -27.58 -23.64 15.64
C ASN A 69 -28.75 -22.91 14.96
N ASN A 70 -28.97 -23.10 13.65
CA ASN A 70 -30.08 -22.47 12.95
C ASN A 70 -31.39 -23.22 13.27
N PRO A 71 -32.38 -22.56 13.92
CA PRO A 71 -33.64 -23.20 14.29
C PRO A 71 -34.45 -23.68 13.08
N GLU A 72 -34.38 -22.98 11.95
CA GLU A 72 -35.08 -23.37 10.70
C GLU A 72 -34.47 -24.64 10.10
N TYR A 73 -33.14 -24.79 10.13
CA TYR A 73 -32.44 -25.97 9.62
C TYR A 73 -32.79 -27.23 10.42
N ASN A 74 -32.81 -27.12 11.76
CA ASN A 74 -33.19 -28.24 12.63
C ASN A 74 -34.66 -28.63 12.45
N GLN A 75 -35.56 -27.66 12.30
CA GLN A 75 -36.97 -27.92 12.03
C GLN A 75 -37.17 -28.66 10.69
N LEU A 76 -36.45 -28.25 9.64
CA LEU A 76 -36.47 -28.93 8.33
C LEU A 76 -35.95 -30.37 8.43
N LYS A 77 -34.89 -30.61 9.22
CA LYS A 77 -34.31 -31.95 9.44
C LYS A 77 -35.30 -32.89 10.12
N GLU A 78 -36.00 -32.43 11.16
CA GLU A 78 -37.04 -33.21 11.85
C GLU A 78 -38.25 -33.49 10.95
N GLN A 79 -38.72 -32.49 10.20
CA GLN A 79 -39.82 -32.66 9.25
C GLN A 79 -39.48 -33.69 8.18
N LEU A 80 -38.27 -33.67 7.64
CA LEU A 80 -37.84 -34.62 6.62
C LEU A 80 -37.77 -36.07 7.15
N LEU A 81 -37.29 -36.27 8.38
CA LEU A 81 -37.30 -37.57 9.06
C LEU A 81 -38.73 -38.10 9.28
N SER A 82 -39.65 -37.25 9.73
CA SER A 82 -41.06 -37.64 9.91
C SER A 82 -41.73 -38.03 8.59
N SER A 83 -41.57 -37.23 7.53
CA SER A 83 -42.15 -37.52 6.22
C SER A 83 -41.56 -38.74 5.53
N GLN A 84 -40.28 -39.07 5.76
CA GLN A 84 -39.68 -40.33 5.28
C GLN A 84 -40.32 -41.55 5.93
N LYS A 85 -40.56 -41.49 7.24
CA LYS A 85 -41.21 -42.58 7.98
C LYS A 85 -42.66 -42.78 7.54
N ASP A 86 -43.39 -41.69 7.28
CA ASP A 86 -44.76 -41.76 6.76
C ASP A 86 -44.79 -42.36 5.34
N LEU A 87 -43.83 -42.02 4.48
CA LEU A 87 -43.69 -42.60 3.14
C LEU A 87 -43.46 -44.11 3.19
N GLU A 88 -42.57 -44.57 4.07
CA GLU A 88 -42.29 -46.01 4.26
C GLU A 88 -43.55 -46.77 4.73
N GLY A 89 -44.30 -46.18 5.67
CA GLY A 89 -45.58 -46.73 6.13
C GLY A 89 -46.61 -46.88 5.00
N ARG A 90 -46.79 -45.85 4.18
CA ARG A 90 -47.75 -45.89 3.05
C ARG A 90 -47.34 -46.82 1.92
N ASN A 91 -46.04 -46.96 1.64
CA ASN A 91 -45.54 -47.94 0.67
C ASN A 91 -45.83 -49.38 1.11
N ASN A 92 -45.70 -49.67 2.41
CA ASN A 92 -46.07 -50.99 2.95
C ASN A 92 -47.57 -51.26 2.84
N GLU A 93 -48.42 -50.26 3.08
CA GLU A 93 -49.88 -50.37 2.88
C GLU A 93 -50.24 -50.60 1.40
N LEU A 94 -49.55 -49.94 0.46
CA LEU A 94 -49.77 -50.11 -0.97
C LEU A 94 -49.43 -51.53 -1.43
N ASP A 95 -48.32 -52.11 -0.95
CA ASP A 95 -47.89 -53.47 -1.27
C ASP A 95 -48.91 -54.52 -0.76
N ASP A 96 -49.47 -54.34 0.44
CA ASP A 96 -50.54 -55.20 0.97
C ASP A 96 -51.83 -55.11 0.14
N ILE A 97 -52.22 -53.91 -0.29
CA ILE A 97 -53.39 -53.70 -1.16
C ILE A 97 -53.17 -54.36 -2.53
N GLN A 98 -51.97 -54.25 -3.11
CA GLN A 98 -51.65 -54.88 -4.39
C GLN A 98 -51.74 -56.41 -4.32
N LYS A 99 -51.18 -57.02 -3.26
CA LYS A 99 -51.30 -58.46 -3.02
C LYS A 99 -52.76 -58.91 -2.90
N LYS A 100 -53.59 -58.14 -2.19
CA LYS A 100 -55.04 -58.40 -2.08
C LYS A 100 -55.78 -58.26 -3.41
N LEU A 101 -55.44 -57.24 -4.21
CA LEU A 101 -56.01 -57.02 -5.53
C LEU A 101 -55.77 -58.20 -6.47
N THR A 102 -54.55 -58.74 -6.50
CA THR A 102 -54.22 -59.92 -7.33
C THR A 102 -55.12 -61.12 -7.00
N ILE A 103 -55.42 -61.34 -5.72
CA ILE A 103 -56.31 -62.43 -5.27
C ILE A 103 -57.75 -62.17 -5.70
N LEU A 104 -58.26 -60.95 -5.49
CA LEU A 104 -59.63 -60.57 -5.82
C LEU A 104 -59.90 -60.55 -7.33
N GLU A 105 -58.92 -60.14 -8.14
CA GLU A 105 -59.01 -60.17 -9.60
C GLU A 105 -59.04 -61.60 -10.14
N ALA A 106 -58.26 -62.51 -9.55
CA ALA A 106 -58.33 -63.93 -9.89
C ALA A 106 -59.70 -64.54 -9.53
N GLU A 107 -60.28 -64.15 -8.39
CA GLU A 107 -61.65 -64.54 -7.98
C GLU A 107 -62.70 -64.00 -8.97
N LEU A 108 -62.62 -62.72 -9.33
CA LEU A 108 -63.50 -62.09 -10.31
C LEU A 108 -63.38 -62.75 -11.69
N TYR A 109 -62.16 -63.05 -12.15
CA TYR A 109 -61.93 -63.72 -13.43
C TYR A 109 -62.63 -65.08 -13.47
N LYS A 110 -62.44 -65.91 -12.44
CA LYS A 110 -63.09 -67.22 -12.30
C LYS A 110 -64.63 -67.08 -12.31
N ASN A 111 -65.17 -66.16 -11.51
CA ASN A 111 -66.62 -65.98 -11.38
C ASN A 111 -67.26 -65.41 -12.65
N ASN A 112 -66.56 -64.50 -13.35
CA ASN A 112 -66.99 -64.01 -14.65
C ASN A 112 -66.98 -65.13 -15.69
N GLN A 113 -65.97 -66.01 -15.69
CA GLN A 113 -65.92 -67.14 -16.61
C GLN A 113 -67.11 -68.10 -16.40
N LEU A 114 -67.44 -68.41 -15.14
CA LEU A 114 -68.63 -69.23 -14.81
C LEU A 114 -69.93 -68.59 -15.29
N TYR A 115 -70.07 -67.27 -15.10
CA TYR A 115 -71.22 -66.52 -15.61
C TYR A 115 -71.31 -66.55 -17.14
N GLN A 116 -70.19 -66.34 -17.85
CA GLN A 116 -70.16 -66.38 -19.32
C GLN A 116 -70.51 -67.76 -19.86
N PHE A 117 -70.03 -68.84 -19.24
CA PHE A 117 -70.41 -70.20 -19.63
C PHE A 117 -71.89 -70.46 -19.43
N ALA A 118 -72.44 -70.15 -18.25
CA ALA A 118 -73.86 -70.33 -17.97
C ALA A 118 -74.74 -69.50 -18.93
N LYS A 119 -74.31 -68.27 -19.25
CA LYS A 119 -74.99 -67.39 -20.20
C LYS A 119 -74.96 -67.96 -21.62
N ALA A 120 -73.81 -68.45 -22.08
CA ALA A 120 -73.67 -69.06 -23.40
C ALA A 120 -74.57 -70.30 -23.53
N ASP A 121 -74.61 -71.16 -22.50
CA ASP A 121 -75.50 -72.31 -22.45
C ASP A 121 -76.98 -71.87 -22.49
N LEU A 122 -77.34 -70.79 -21.78
CA LEU A 122 -78.68 -70.22 -21.77
C LEU A 122 -79.06 -69.64 -23.14
N ASP A 123 -78.15 -68.96 -23.82
CA ASP A 123 -78.39 -68.36 -25.15
C ASP A 123 -78.65 -69.45 -26.21
N VAL A 124 -77.93 -70.57 -26.16
CA VAL A 124 -78.21 -71.75 -27.00
C VAL A 124 -79.60 -72.30 -26.70
N LEU A 125 -79.91 -72.50 -25.42
CA LEU A 125 -81.19 -73.09 -25.00
C LEU A 125 -82.38 -72.15 -25.22
N LYS A 126 -82.15 -70.83 -25.23
CA LYS A 126 -83.13 -69.79 -25.53
C LYS A 126 -83.62 -69.90 -26.96
N TYR A 127 -82.71 -70.09 -27.92
CA TYR A 127 -83.08 -70.31 -29.32
C TYR A 127 -83.99 -71.54 -29.49
N ASP A 128 -83.64 -72.65 -28.83
CA ASP A 128 -84.45 -73.87 -28.84
C ASP A 128 -85.81 -73.69 -28.15
N TYR A 129 -85.85 -72.93 -27.04
CA TYR A 129 -87.09 -72.58 -26.34
C TYR A 129 -88.00 -71.69 -27.19
N GLU A 130 -87.49 -70.60 -27.76
CA GLU A 130 -88.25 -69.67 -28.62
C GLU A 130 -88.82 -70.40 -29.86
N LYS A 131 -88.02 -71.28 -30.48
CA LYS A 131 -88.48 -72.14 -31.59
C LYS A 131 -89.61 -73.08 -31.15
N SER A 132 -89.56 -73.63 -29.94
CA SER A 132 -90.58 -74.55 -29.40
C SER A 132 -91.93 -73.89 -29.08
N GLN A 133 -91.98 -72.55 -28.94
CA GLN A 133 -93.22 -71.80 -28.67
C GLN A 133 -94.03 -71.46 -29.92
N ILE A 134 -93.43 -71.58 -31.12
CA ILE A 134 -94.04 -71.20 -32.41
C ILE A 134 -94.62 -72.43 -33.16
N GLY A 135 -94.20 -73.66 -32.81
CA GLY A 135 -94.68 -74.92 -33.44
C GLY A 135 -95.97 -75.51 -32.84
N PRO A 136 -96.61 -76.51 -33.50
CA PRO A 136 -97.90 -77.08 -33.08
C PRO A 136 -97.88 -77.98 -31.83
N ILE A 137 -96.69 -78.28 -31.26
CA ILE A 137 -96.52 -79.08 -30.04
C ILE A 137 -95.60 -78.34 -29.07
N LYS A 138 -96.12 -77.92 -27.92
CA LYS A 138 -95.35 -77.28 -26.84
C LYS A 138 -94.51 -78.32 -26.08
N ASN A 139 -93.19 -78.14 -26.02
CA ASN A 139 -92.27 -79.04 -25.32
C ASN A 139 -91.99 -78.57 -23.88
N LYS A 140 -92.71 -79.14 -22.90
CA LYS A 140 -92.58 -78.79 -21.47
C LYS A 140 -91.20 -79.09 -20.86
N ASP A 141 -90.40 -79.97 -21.47
CA ASP A 141 -89.06 -80.33 -20.97
C ASP A 141 -88.01 -79.25 -21.28
N ILE A 142 -88.13 -78.57 -22.43
CA ILE A 142 -87.23 -77.46 -22.80
C ILE A 142 -87.53 -76.23 -21.92
N GLU A 143 -88.79 -75.96 -21.62
CA GLU A 143 -89.22 -74.88 -20.73
C GLU A 143 -88.64 -75.01 -19.31
N LYS A 144 -88.71 -76.20 -18.72
CA LYS A 144 -88.16 -76.46 -17.38
C LYS A 144 -86.63 -76.30 -17.34
N LYS A 145 -85.94 -76.74 -18.41
CA LYS A 145 -84.49 -76.56 -18.56
C LYS A 145 -84.12 -75.08 -18.73
N TYR A 146 -84.92 -74.31 -19.48
CA TYR A 146 -84.71 -72.88 -19.68
C TYR A 146 -84.78 -72.10 -18.37
N TYR A 147 -85.86 -72.27 -17.59
CA TYR A 147 -85.99 -71.58 -16.30
C TYR A 147 -84.91 -72.00 -15.29
N SER A 148 -84.57 -73.29 -15.21
CA SER A 148 -83.50 -73.77 -14.32
C SER A 148 -82.11 -73.21 -14.68
N LEU A 149 -81.84 -73.01 -15.97
CA LEU A 149 -80.59 -72.43 -16.44
C LEU A 149 -80.59 -70.91 -16.28
N SER A 150 -81.75 -70.26 -16.45
CA SER A 150 -81.95 -68.83 -16.14
C SER A 150 -81.63 -68.53 -14.67
N ASP A 151 -82.17 -69.31 -13.74
CA ASP A 151 -81.87 -69.18 -12.30
C ASP A 151 -80.37 -69.36 -12.00
N SER A 152 -79.70 -70.24 -12.76
CA SER A 152 -78.25 -70.48 -12.62
C SER A 152 -77.43 -69.30 -13.15
N VAL A 153 -77.86 -68.68 -14.26
CA VAL A 153 -77.25 -67.46 -14.80
C VAL A 153 -77.40 -66.29 -13.82
N ASP A 154 -78.59 -66.08 -13.26
CA ASP A 154 -78.84 -65.03 -12.27
C ASP A 154 -77.98 -65.23 -11.00
N LYS A 155 -77.84 -66.48 -10.55
CA LYS A 155 -76.93 -66.83 -9.44
C LYS A 155 -75.47 -66.48 -9.75
N TYR A 156 -74.95 -66.87 -10.92
CA TYR A 156 -73.56 -66.58 -11.28
C TYR A 156 -73.33 -65.08 -11.56
N PHE A 157 -74.36 -64.37 -12.06
CA PHE A 157 -74.34 -62.91 -12.20
C PHE A 157 -74.15 -62.23 -10.85
N LEU A 158 -74.94 -62.59 -9.83
CA LEU A 158 -74.82 -62.04 -8.48
C LEU A 158 -73.45 -62.34 -7.83
N ILE A 159 -72.91 -63.55 -8.03
CA ILE A 159 -71.58 -63.93 -7.52
C ILE A 159 -70.47 -63.11 -8.20
N ARG A 160 -70.58 -62.89 -9.51
CA ARG A 160 -69.65 -62.05 -10.27
C ARG A 160 -69.73 -60.60 -9.77
N GLU A 161 -70.92 -60.04 -9.63
CA GLU A 161 -71.14 -58.66 -9.14
C GLU A 161 -70.58 -58.46 -7.73
N GLN A 162 -70.75 -59.42 -6.82
CA GLN A 162 -70.14 -59.36 -5.49
C GLN A 162 -68.60 -59.36 -5.53
N SER A 163 -68.01 -60.09 -6.49
CA SER A 163 -66.56 -60.12 -6.68
C SER A 163 -66.05 -58.81 -7.28
N GLU A 164 -66.81 -58.23 -8.21
CA GLU A 164 -66.55 -56.94 -8.85
C GLU A 164 -66.55 -55.80 -7.84
N ILE A 165 -67.53 -55.76 -6.92
CA ILE A 165 -67.59 -54.77 -5.83
C ILE A 165 -66.36 -54.84 -4.90
N LYS A 166 -65.83 -56.04 -4.63
CA LYS A 166 -64.63 -56.20 -3.79
C LYS A 166 -63.39 -55.64 -4.50
N VAL A 167 -63.24 -55.92 -5.79
CA VAL A 167 -62.15 -55.38 -6.63
C VAL A 167 -62.24 -53.86 -6.70
N ASP A 168 -63.43 -53.30 -6.90
CA ASP A 168 -63.63 -51.84 -6.96
C ASP A 168 -63.28 -51.13 -5.65
N LYS A 169 -63.64 -51.71 -4.51
CA LYS A 169 -63.26 -51.18 -3.18
C LYS A 169 -61.75 -51.18 -2.98
N ALA A 170 -61.07 -52.26 -3.37
CA ALA A 170 -59.62 -52.37 -3.27
C ALA A 170 -58.91 -51.38 -4.23
N ASN A 171 -59.39 -51.25 -5.47
CA ASN A 171 -58.90 -50.28 -6.46
C ASN A 171 -59.09 -48.82 -6.00
N LYS A 172 -60.21 -48.50 -5.35
CA LYS A 172 -60.45 -47.17 -4.77
C LYS A 172 -59.46 -46.87 -3.65
N SER A 173 -59.19 -47.85 -2.79
CA SER A 173 -58.23 -47.73 -1.70
C SER A 173 -56.80 -47.57 -2.21
N GLN A 174 -56.42 -48.36 -3.23
CA GLN A 174 -55.13 -48.22 -3.93
C GLN A 174 -54.94 -46.81 -4.49
N LYS A 175 -55.94 -46.27 -5.20
CA LYS A 175 -55.87 -44.91 -5.77
C LYS A 175 -55.69 -43.82 -4.71
N ILE A 176 -56.29 -43.97 -3.54
CA ILE A 176 -56.14 -43.02 -2.43
C ILE A 176 -54.71 -43.06 -1.89
N ILE A 177 -54.20 -44.26 -1.57
CA ILE A 177 -52.83 -44.41 -1.02
C ILE A 177 -51.77 -43.97 -2.03
N THR A 178 -51.91 -44.32 -3.32
CA THR A 178 -50.99 -43.86 -4.36
C THR A 178 -50.97 -42.34 -4.50
N LYS A 179 -52.13 -41.67 -4.31
CA LYS A 179 -52.20 -40.20 -4.31
C LYS A 179 -51.51 -39.59 -3.08
N GLU A 180 -51.69 -40.21 -1.92
CA GLU A 180 -51.03 -39.79 -0.67
C GLU A 180 -49.51 -39.95 -0.76
N ILE A 181 -49.02 -41.09 -1.27
CA ILE A 181 -47.59 -41.32 -1.54
C ILE A 181 -47.03 -40.23 -2.45
N LYS A 182 -47.69 -39.95 -3.58
CA LYS A 182 -47.23 -38.92 -4.52
C LYS A 182 -47.16 -37.51 -3.89
N ASN A 183 -48.11 -37.19 -3.00
CA ASN A 183 -48.09 -35.93 -2.26
C ASN A 183 -46.92 -35.88 -1.27
N ILE A 184 -46.69 -36.96 -0.52
CA ILE A 184 -45.58 -37.07 0.44
C ILE A 184 -44.24 -36.99 -0.30
N GLU A 185 -44.08 -37.66 -1.45
CA GLU A 185 -42.88 -37.57 -2.29
C GLU A 185 -42.65 -36.16 -2.82
N SER A 186 -43.71 -35.45 -3.24
CA SER A 186 -43.61 -34.05 -3.68
C SER A 186 -43.13 -33.14 -2.55
N SER A 187 -43.68 -33.31 -1.34
CA SER A 187 -43.26 -32.57 -0.14
C SER A 187 -41.83 -32.91 0.27
N LEU A 188 -41.44 -34.18 0.23
CA LEU A 188 -40.07 -34.61 0.50
C LEU A 188 -39.08 -34.00 -0.47
N ASN A 189 -39.41 -33.96 -1.76
CA ASN A 189 -38.55 -33.33 -2.78
C ASN A 189 -38.42 -31.82 -2.57
N ALA A 190 -39.47 -31.14 -2.11
CA ALA A 190 -39.40 -29.71 -1.77
C ALA A 190 -38.50 -29.46 -0.55
N LEU A 191 -38.73 -30.19 0.54
CA LEU A 191 -37.93 -30.11 1.78
C LEU A 191 -36.45 -30.47 1.53
N ALA A 192 -36.20 -31.52 0.74
CA ALA A 192 -34.84 -31.93 0.38
C ALA A 192 -34.14 -30.87 -0.50
N ARG A 193 -34.86 -30.16 -1.39
CA ARG A 193 -34.29 -29.07 -2.18
C ARG A 193 -33.88 -27.88 -1.31
N GLU A 194 -34.72 -27.48 -0.36
CA GLU A 194 -34.42 -26.37 0.55
C GLU A 194 -33.22 -26.68 1.44
N LYS A 195 -33.17 -27.89 2.03
CA LYS A 195 -32.01 -28.39 2.77
C LYS A 195 -30.74 -28.43 1.91
N ASN A 196 -30.81 -29.03 0.71
CA ASN A 196 -29.68 -29.11 -0.21
C ASN A 196 -29.23 -27.72 -0.70
N MET A 197 -30.11 -26.72 -0.73
CA MET A 197 -29.75 -25.34 -1.08
C MET A 197 -28.98 -24.65 0.06
N MET A 198 -29.34 -24.93 1.32
CA MET A 198 -28.57 -24.50 2.48
C MET A 198 -27.20 -25.20 2.54
N GLU A 199 -27.13 -26.52 2.27
CA GLU A 199 -25.88 -27.28 2.24
C GLU A 199 -24.98 -26.96 1.02
N ARG A 200 -25.55 -26.63 -0.14
CA ARG A 200 -24.77 -26.19 -1.32
C ARG A 200 -24.11 -24.83 -1.16
N LYS A 201 -24.59 -23.98 -0.23
CA LYS A 201 -23.85 -22.77 0.15
C LYS A 201 -22.57 -23.13 0.91
N LEU A 202 -22.52 -24.30 1.56
CA LEU A 202 -21.37 -24.84 2.29
C LEU A 202 -20.40 -25.59 1.36
N SER A 203 -20.90 -26.36 0.39
CA SER A 203 -20.09 -27.29 -0.43
C SER A 203 -19.20 -26.67 -1.50
N LYS A 204 -19.08 -25.33 -1.56
CA LYS A 204 -18.26 -24.67 -2.59
C LYS A 204 -16.76 -24.63 -2.28
N VAL A 205 -16.31 -25.02 -1.10
CA VAL A 205 -14.88 -25.11 -0.77
C VAL A 205 -14.62 -26.17 0.31
N ASP A 206 -14.73 -27.48 0.00
CA ASP A 206 -14.28 -28.56 0.90
C ASP A 206 -13.25 -29.47 0.19
N PRO A 207 -11.95 -29.40 0.58
CA PRO A 207 -10.90 -30.26 0.06
C PRO A 207 -10.96 -31.73 0.54
N ASP A 208 -11.63 -32.04 1.65
CA ASP A 208 -11.70 -33.40 2.19
C ASP A 208 -12.75 -34.27 1.49
N ALA A 209 -13.71 -33.65 0.79
CA ALA A 209 -14.64 -34.28 -0.15
C ALA A 209 -14.00 -34.69 -1.50
N MET A 210 -12.72 -34.40 -1.73
CA MET A 210 -12.02 -34.82 -2.95
C MET A 210 -11.85 -36.35 -2.98
N THR A 211 -12.26 -36.97 -4.10
CA THR A 211 -12.13 -38.41 -4.34
C THR A 211 -10.68 -38.88 -4.19
N LEU A 212 -10.48 -40.14 -3.80
CA LEU A 212 -9.15 -40.77 -3.70
C LEU A 212 -8.34 -40.61 -5.00
N ALA A 213 -9.01 -40.60 -6.16
CA ALA A 213 -8.42 -40.34 -7.47
C ALA A 213 -7.82 -38.92 -7.60
N ASN A 214 -8.48 -37.89 -7.05
CA ASN A 214 -7.95 -36.52 -7.05
C ASN A 214 -6.80 -36.35 -6.04
N LYS A 215 -6.83 -37.06 -4.91
CA LYS A 215 -5.71 -37.09 -3.95
C LYS A 215 -4.48 -37.76 -4.55
N ILE A 216 -4.66 -38.87 -5.28
CA ILE A 216 -3.58 -39.56 -6.03
C ILE A 216 -3.11 -38.72 -7.22
N GLY A 217 -4.02 -38.04 -7.93
CA GLY A 217 -3.70 -37.16 -9.04
C GLY A 217 -2.75 -36.01 -8.67
N ASN A 218 -2.91 -35.42 -7.48
CA ASN A 218 -1.98 -34.41 -6.97
C ASN A 218 -0.59 -35.00 -6.66
N ILE A 219 -0.52 -36.20 -6.05
CA ILE A 219 0.75 -36.87 -5.75
C ILE A 219 1.50 -37.24 -7.03
N VAL A 220 0.78 -37.67 -8.08
CA VAL A 220 1.37 -38.04 -9.38
C VAL A 220 1.80 -36.80 -10.18
N ARG A 221 1.08 -35.68 -10.08
CA ARG A 221 1.48 -34.38 -10.69
C ARG A 221 2.69 -33.76 -10.00
N ASP A 222 2.89 -34.02 -8.70
CA ASP A 222 4.02 -33.52 -7.92
C ASP A 222 5.33 -34.32 -8.12
N LEU A 223 5.32 -35.37 -8.96
CA LEU A 223 6.51 -36.14 -9.31
C LEU A 223 7.45 -35.35 -10.25
N PRO A 224 8.78 -35.46 -10.09
CA PRO A 224 9.74 -34.85 -11.01
C PRO A 224 9.41 -35.22 -12.46
N VAL A 225 9.45 -34.24 -13.38
CA VAL A 225 9.11 -34.33 -14.82
C VAL A 225 7.62 -34.11 -15.18
N LEU A 226 6.65 -34.52 -14.37
CA LEU A 226 5.21 -34.31 -14.66
C LEU A 226 4.70 -32.91 -14.28
N ASP A 227 5.42 -32.18 -13.42
CA ASP A 227 5.18 -30.78 -13.01
C ASP A 227 5.27 -29.79 -14.19
N PHE A 228 5.87 -30.16 -15.33
CA PHE A 228 6.06 -29.27 -16.48
C PHE A 228 4.77 -29.02 -17.29
N ILE A 229 3.77 -29.91 -17.22
CA ILE A 229 2.57 -29.86 -18.08
C ILE A 229 1.46 -28.98 -17.48
N ASP A 230 1.40 -28.89 -16.15
CA ASP A 230 0.43 -28.08 -15.38
C ASP A 230 0.90 -27.95 -13.92
N PRO A 231 1.88 -27.09 -13.63
CA PRO A 231 2.49 -27.00 -12.30
C PRO A 231 1.51 -26.46 -11.28
N TYR A 232 1.29 -27.19 -10.18
CA TYR A 232 0.42 -26.72 -9.09
C TYR A 232 1.04 -25.51 -8.35
N TYR A 233 2.36 -25.45 -8.29
CA TYR A 233 3.12 -24.34 -7.73
C TYR A 233 3.80 -23.58 -8.87
N GLU A 234 3.44 -22.32 -9.06
CA GLU A 234 3.94 -21.51 -10.17
C GLU A 234 4.51 -20.17 -9.70
N VAL A 235 5.38 -19.60 -10.53
CA VAL A 235 5.86 -18.23 -10.33
C VAL A 235 4.72 -17.28 -10.70
N LYS A 236 4.17 -16.60 -9.70
CA LYS A 236 3.17 -15.55 -9.93
C LYS A 236 3.87 -14.32 -10.45
N GLN A 237 3.44 -13.81 -11.60
CA GLN A 237 4.06 -12.68 -12.26
C GLN A 237 3.02 -11.60 -12.63
N VAL A 238 3.32 -10.36 -12.26
CA VAL A 238 2.60 -9.17 -12.72
C VAL A 238 3.54 -8.38 -13.64
N VAL A 239 3.02 -7.90 -14.76
CA VAL A 239 3.78 -7.08 -15.71
C VAL A 239 3.13 -5.71 -15.77
N VAL A 240 3.89 -4.68 -15.38
CA VAL A 240 3.45 -3.29 -15.34
C VAL A 240 3.98 -2.62 -16.60
N ASN A 241 3.13 -2.50 -17.62
CA ASN A 241 3.57 -2.02 -18.94
C ASN A 241 3.90 -0.52 -18.96
N ASP A 242 3.27 0.27 -18.09
CA ASP A 242 3.44 1.73 -18.05
C ASP A 242 4.69 2.17 -17.27
N LEU A 243 5.41 1.22 -16.65
CA LEU A 243 6.66 1.47 -15.95
C LEU A 243 7.77 0.64 -16.58
N GLU A 244 8.80 1.31 -17.08
CA GLU A 244 9.97 0.65 -17.66
C GLU A 244 11.08 0.47 -16.62
N GLU A 245 11.82 -0.61 -16.76
CA GLU A 245 13.08 -0.88 -16.08
C GLU A 245 14.19 -0.98 -17.13
N ASP A 246 15.25 -0.21 -16.93
CA ASP A 246 16.39 -0.26 -17.82
C ASP A 246 17.21 -1.53 -17.59
N LEU A 247 16.97 -2.52 -18.45
CA LEU A 247 17.73 -3.76 -18.52
C LEU A 247 18.57 -3.73 -19.80
N VAL A 248 19.81 -3.26 -19.67
CA VAL A 248 20.78 -3.20 -20.77
C VAL A 248 20.29 -2.29 -21.91
N TYR A 249 19.80 -1.10 -21.57
CA TYR A 249 19.35 -0.05 -22.49
C TYR A 249 18.11 -0.41 -23.34
N MET A 250 17.33 -1.42 -22.92
CA MET A 250 16.21 -1.94 -23.70
C MET A 250 14.81 -1.50 -23.22
N GLY A 251 14.70 -0.65 -22.18
CA GLY A 251 13.40 -0.11 -21.73
C GLY A 251 12.33 -1.20 -21.53
N MET A 252 12.65 -2.21 -20.71
CA MET A 252 11.77 -3.37 -20.58
C MET A 252 10.62 -3.07 -19.62
N PRO A 253 9.40 -3.59 -19.87
CA PRO A 253 8.32 -3.49 -18.89
C PRO A 253 8.75 -4.03 -17.53
N LYS A 254 8.33 -3.35 -16.47
CA LYS A 254 8.62 -3.75 -15.10
C LYS A 254 7.87 -5.04 -14.78
N VAL A 255 8.60 -6.00 -14.22
CA VAL A 255 8.07 -7.32 -13.89
C VAL A 255 8.18 -7.54 -12.39
N ASP A 256 7.06 -7.90 -11.77
CA ASP A 256 6.97 -8.22 -10.36
C ASP A 256 6.63 -9.69 -10.14
N ARG A 257 7.34 -10.35 -9.21
CA ARG A 257 7.11 -11.75 -8.83
C ARG A 257 7.00 -11.92 -7.32
N CYS A 258 6.79 -10.84 -6.56
CA CYS A 258 6.79 -10.87 -5.10
C CYS A 258 5.69 -11.80 -4.54
N MET A 259 4.53 -11.84 -5.21
CA MET A 259 3.41 -12.74 -4.88
C MET A 259 3.76 -14.24 -5.02
N THR A 260 4.91 -14.59 -5.61
CA THR A 260 5.39 -15.98 -5.64
C THR A 260 5.69 -16.50 -4.23
N CYS A 261 6.20 -15.63 -3.34
CA CYS A 261 6.48 -15.97 -1.94
C CYS A 261 5.47 -15.31 -0.99
N HIS A 262 5.07 -14.06 -1.25
CA HIS A 262 4.08 -13.32 -0.48
C HIS A 262 2.66 -13.64 -0.94
N VAL A 263 2.30 -14.92 -0.87
CA VAL A 263 1.06 -15.46 -1.46
C VAL A 263 -0.24 -15.06 -0.73
N GLY A 264 -0.13 -14.53 0.49
CA GLY A 264 -1.26 -14.02 1.26
C GLY A 264 -1.46 -12.50 1.17
N ILE A 265 -0.58 -11.78 0.48
CA ILE A 265 -0.54 -10.30 0.53
C ILE A 265 -1.85 -9.65 0.06
N ASP A 266 -2.52 -10.25 -0.93
CA ASP A 266 -3.77 -9.77 -1.53
C ASP A 266 -5.01 -10.53 -1.04
N LYS A 267 -4.86 -11.36 0.00
CA LYS A 267 -5.94 -12.20 0.55
C LYS A 267 -6.34 -11.71 1.94
N LYS A 268 -7.62 -11.45 2.17
CA LYS A 268 -8.16 -11.18 3.51
C LYS A 268 -8.16 -12.43 4.38
N GLY A 269 -8.06 -12.27 5.69
CA GLY A 269 -8.11 -13.37 6.66
C GLY A 269 -6.75 -13.97 7.03
N PHE A 270 -5.65 -13.37 6.56
CA PHE A 270 -4.27 -13.74 6.90
C PHE A 270 -3.52 -12.56 7.55
N GLU A 271 -4.23 -11.61 8.14
CA GLU A 271 -3.66 -10.41 8.78
C GLU A 271 -2.74 -10.77 9.96
N ASP A 272 -3.06 -11.86 10.68
CA ASP A 272 -2.28 -12.38 11.80
C ASP A 272 -1.28 -13.49 11.38
N ALA A 273 -1.21 -13.82 10.09
CA ALA A 273 -0.28 -14.85 9.61
C ALA A 273 1.17 -14.35 9.72
N PRO A 274 2.15 -15.24 10.00
CA PRO A 274 3.55 -14.84 10.07
C PRO A 274 4.09 -14.41 8.70
N GLN A 275 5.05 -13.50 8.68
CA GLN A 275 5.74 -13.13 7.45
C GLN A 275 6.41 -14.36 6.80
N PRO A 276 6.37 -14.53 5.46
CA PRO A 276 5.88 -13.58 4.44
C PRO A 276 4.39 -13.73 4.06
N TYR A 277 3.59 -14.47 4.84
CA TYR A 277 2.21 -14.85 4.50
C TYR A 277 1.15 -13.81 4.89
N THR A 278 1.56 -12.78 5.61
CA THR A 278 0.69 -11.74 6.14
C THR A 278 -0.05 -10.99 5.04
N THR A 279 -1.33 -10.72 5.25
CA THR A 279 -2.13 -9.82 4.41
C THR A 279 -1.55 -8.41 4.42
N HIS A 280 -1.66 -7.70 3.31
CA HIS A 280 -1.23 -6.31 3.24
C HIS A 280 -2.01 -5.44 4.24
N PRO A 281 -1.35 -4.61 5.06
CA PRO A 281 -2.00 -3.84 6.13
C PRO A 281 -3.07 -2.88 5.60
N LYS A 282 -2.92 -2.41 4.35
CA LYS A 282 -3.85 -1.51 3.66
C LYS A 282 -4.52 -2.18 2.46
N ILE A 283 -4.98 -3.43 2.58
CA ILE A 283 -5.53 -4.22 1.46
C ILE A 283 -6.65 -3.49 0.70
N ASP A 284 -7.61 -2.90 1.41
CA ASP A 284 -8.76 -2.24 0.78
C ASP A 284 -8.40 -0.93 0.07
N PHE A 285 -7.28 -0.30 0.44
CA PHE A 285 -6.81 0.95 -0.15
C PHE A 285 -5.76 0.75 -1.25
N MET A 286 -4.89 -0.25 -1.10
CA MET A 286 -3.73 -0.48 -1.97
C MET A 286 -3.86 -1.72 -2.85
N VAL A 287 -3.73 -2.93 -2.32
CA VAL A 287 -3.44 -4.12 -3.17
C VAL A 287 -4.67 -4.93 -3.54
N GLY A 288 -5.81 -4.68 -2.90
CA GLY A 288 -7.04 -5.46 -3.08
C GLY A 288 -7.64 -5.28 -4.48
N PRO A 289 -8.45 -6.23 -4.97
CA PRO A 289 -8.98 -6.19 -6.34
C PRO A 289 -9.86 -4.97 -6.66
N SER A 290 -10.47 -4.36 -5.64
CA SER A 290 -11.35 -3.18 -5.79
C SER A 290 -10.71 -1.89 -5.25
N SER A 291 -9.42 -1.95 -4.92
CA SER A 291 -8.67 -0.79 -4.43
C SER A 291 -8.27 0.14 -5.59
N ALA A 292 -7.67 1.29 -5.25
CA ALA A 292 -7.13 2.20 -6.25
C ALA A 292 -5.83 1.69 -6.90
N HIS A 293 -5.16 0.70 -6.29
CA HIS A 293 -3.88 0.18 -6.78
C HIS A 293 -3.84 -1.37 -6.88
N PRO A 294 -4.82 -2.04 -7.53
CA PRO A 294 -4.91 -3.50 -7.52
C PRO A 294 -3.57 -4.17 -7.85
N ILE A 295 -3.16 -5.16 -7.07
CA ILE A 295 -1.82 -5.75 -7.21
C ILE A 295 -1.57 -6.35 -8.59
N SER A 296 -2.63 -6.81 -9.25
CA SER A 296 -2.60 -7.36 -10.61
C SER A 296 -2.20 -6.34 -11.68
N GLU A 297 -2.30 -5.06 -11.39
CA GLU A 297 -1.97 -3.96 -12.32
C GLU A 297 -0.66 -3.26 -11.90
N PHE A 298 -0.46 -3.06 -10.59
CA PHE A 298 0.66 -2.27 -10.08
C PHE A 298 1.87 -3.11 -9.65
N GLY A 299 1.69 -4.36 -9.21
CA GLY A 299 2.75 -5.15 -8.58
C GLY A 299 3.34 -4.51 -7.30
N CYS A 300 4.19 -5.24 -6.57
CA CYS A 300 4.78 -4.74 -5.31
C CYS A 300 5.91 -3.73 -5.55
N THR A 301 6.82 -4.05 -6.48
CA THR A 301 8.07 -3.31 -6.73
C THR A 301 7.87 -1.92 -7.34
N SER A 302 6.67 -1.60 -7.83
CA SER A 302 6.31 -0.24 -8.26
C SER A 302 6.37 0.72 -7.08
N CYS A 303 5.85 0.29 -5.92
CA CYS A 303 5.90 1.06 -4.67
C CYS A 303 7.18 0.76 -3.87
N HIS A 304 7.51 -0.52 -3.68
CA HIS A 304 8.55 -0.95 -2.75
C HIS A 304 9.97 -1.03 -3.33
N LEU A 305 10.17 -0.79 -4.63
CA LEU A 305 11.45 -1.07 -5.32
C LEU A 305 11.87 -2.55 -5.16
N GLY A 306 13.16 -2.83 -5.34
CA GLY A 306 13.69 -4.19 -5.36
C GLY A 306 13.72 -4.79 -6.75
N ARG A 307 14.21 -6.02 -6.81
CA ARG A 307 14.35 -6.76 -8.07
C ARG A 307 13.12 -7.64 -8.30
N GLY A 308 12.11 -7.10 -8.96
CA GLY A 308 10.82 -7.78 -9.13
C GLY A 308 10.90 -9.10 -9.90
N ARG A 309 11.92 -9.30 -10.75
CA ARG A 309 12.19 -10.59 -11.43
C ARG A 309 12.78 -11.67 -10.52
N GLY A 310 13.28 -11.31 -9.34
CA GLY A 310 13.86 -12.22 -8.36
C GLY A 310 12.81 -13.16 -7.75
N THR A 311 13.19 -14.40 -7.50
CA THR A 311 12.31 -15.46 -6.97
C THR A 311 12.85 -16.07 -5.67
N GLY A 312 13.70 -15.33 -4.97
CA GLY A 312 14.35 -15.76 -3.74
C GLY A 312 14.82 -14.55 -2.93
N PHE A 313 14.97 -14.73 -1.62
CA PHE A 313 15.21 -13.65 -0.66
C PHE A 313 16.31 -12.67 -1.09
N TYR A 314 17.53 -13.16 -1.32
CA TYR A 314 18.63 -12.33 -1.82
C TYR A 314 18.40 -11.79 -3.24
N SER A 315 17.84 -12.61 -4.13
CA SER A 315 17.68 -12.25 -5.55
C SER A 315 16.66 -11.14 -5.80
N SER A 316 15.70 -10.94 -4.89
CA SER A 316 14.70 -9.88 -4.93
C SER A 316 15.20 -8.57 -4.31
N ALA A 317 16.44 -8.55 -3.81
CA ALA A 317 17.10 -7.38 -3.22
C ALA A 317 16.35 -6.77 -2.03
N HIS A 318 15.91 -7.61 -1.07
CA HIS A 318 15.34 -7.14 0.19
C HIS A 318 16.35 -6.30 0.97
N SER A 319 15.87 -5.24 1.61
CA SER A 319 16.67 -4.37 2.47
C SER A 319 16.13 -4.40 3.90
N PRO A 320 17.00 -4.49 4.92
CA PRO A 320 16.61 -4.45 6.31
C PRO A 320 16.14 -3.03 6.69
N ASN A 321 15.32 -2.94 7.73
CA ASN A 321 14.83 -1.66 8.24
C ASN A 321 15.82 -0.96 9.17
N ASP A 322 16.72 -1.73 9.78
CA ASP A 322 17.68 -1.31 10.79
C ASP A 322 18.86 -2.30 10.84
N GLU A 323 19.92 -1.91 11.57
CA GLU A 323 21.15 -2.69 11.71
C GLU A 323 20.92 -4.03 12.43
N GLU A 324 20.04 -4.07 13.43
CA GLU A 324 19.67 -5.31 14.14
C GLU A 324 19.04 -6.34 13.18
N THR A 325 18.10 -5.90 12.36
CA THR A 325 17.49 -6.73 11.31
C THR A 325 18.53 -7.18 10.29
N ALA A 326 19.47 -6.31 9.91
CA ALA A 326 20.55 -6.66 8.99
C ALA A 326 21.44 -7.78 9.56
N HIS A 327 21.84 -7.69 10.83
CA HIS A 327 22.61 -8.71 11.52
C HIS A 327 21.85 -10.04 11.60
N ARG A 328 20.58 -10.00 12.01
CA ARG A 328 19.73 -11.20 12.06
C ARG A 328 19.58 -11.86 10.69
N TRP A 329 19.37 -11.07 9.63
CA TRP A 329 19.25 -11.62 8.27
C TRP A 329 20.55 -12.20 7.76
N LYS A 330 21.70 -11.65 8.17
CA LYS A 330 23.01 -12.24 7.86
C LYS A 330 23.16 -13.63 8.49
N GLU A 331 22.69 -13.82 9.73
CA GLU A 331 22.73 -15.12 10.41
C GLU A 331 21.69 -16.11 9.87
N GLU A 332 20.44 -15.68 9.69
CA GLU A 332 19.32 -16.55 9.31
C GLU A 332 19.30 -16.89 7.81
N TYR A 333 19.73 -15.96 6.96
CA TYR A 333 19.55 -16.03 5.51
C TYR A 333 20.84 -15.84 4.69
N ASP A 334 22.00 -15.73 5.34
CA ASP A 334 23.29 -15.38 4.70
C ASP A 334 23.14 -14.10 3.85
N TRP A 335 22.40 -13.12 4.38
CA TRP A 335 22.08 -11.90 3.67
C TRP A 335 23.29 -10.96 3.59
N GLU A 336 23.48 -10.38 2.40
CA GLU A 336 24.38 -9.27 2.13
C GLU A 336 23.71 -8.26 1.17
N PRO A 337 24.12 -6.98 1.16
CA PRO A 337 23.65 -6.02 0.17
C PRO A 337 23.95 -6.48 -1.26
N LYS A 338 22.98 -6.31 -2.16
CA LYS A 338 23.15 -6.71 -3.55
C LYS A 338 23.95 -5.66 -4.34
N HIS A 339 25.27 -5.79 -4.32
CA HIS A 339 26.22 -4.83 -4.90
C HIS A 339 25.92 -4.35 -6.33
N TYR A 340 25.46 -5.23 -7.22
CA TYR A 340 25.19 -4.90 -8.64
C TYR A 340 23.72 -4.59 -8.94
N TRP A 341 22.90 -4.32 -7.92
CA TRP A 341 21.50 -3.95 -8.11
C TRP A 341 21.23 -2.57 -7.51
N GLU A 342 21.07 -1.59 -8.40
CA GLU A 342 21.06 -0.17 -8.07
C GLU A 342 19.77 0.31 -7.38
N ASN A 343 18.70 -0.47 -7.46
CA ASN A 343 17.39 -0.16 -6.90
C ASN A 343 16.94 -1.27 -5.93
N PRO A 344 17.65 -1.45 -4.79
CA PRO A 344 17.23 -2.41 -3.78
C PRO A 344 15.83 -2.04 -3.24
N MET A 345 15.17 -2.99 -2.59
CA MET A 345 13.86 -2.75 -2.00
C MET A 345 13.97 -1.65 -0.94
N LEU A 346 12.98 -0.79 -0.85
CA LEU A 346 12.92 0.22 0.19
C LEU A 346 12.70 -0.46 1.54
N PRO A 347 13.50 -0.12 2.57
CA PRO A 347 13.13 -0.35 3.96
C PRO A 347 11.70 0.10 4.22
N THR A 348 10.97 -0.59 5.11
CA THR A 348 9.55 -0.30 5.39
C THR A 348 9.33 1.16 5.77
N ARG A 349 10.25 1.76 6.55
CA ARG A 349 10.21 3.19 6.94
C ARG A 349 10.25 4.17 5.77
N TYR A 350 10.69 3.74 4.58
CA TYR A 350 10.75 4.56 3.37
C TYR A 350 9.74 4.15 2.30
N ALA A 351 8.83 3.21 2.58
CA ALA A 351 7.89 2.68 1.60
C ALA A 351 7.01 3.79 0.97
N GLU A 352 6.64 4.81 1.75
CA GLU A 352 5.86 5.95 1.25
C GLU A 352 6.59 6.75 0.16
N ALA A 353 7.92 6.71 0.08
CA ALA A 353 8.67 7.37 -0.99
C ALA A 353 8.27 6.85 -2.39
N GLY A 354 7.79 5.60 -2.47
CA GLY A 354 7.25 5.03 -3.70
C GLY A 354 6.05 5.79 -4.27
N CYS A 355 5.22 6.40 -3.41
CA CYS A 355 4.03 7.14 -3.80
C CYS A 355 4.37 8.37 -4.66
N TYR A 356 5.52 9.01 -4.39
CA TYR A 356 5.93 10.23 -5.10
C TYR A 356 6.09 10.04 -6.62
N LYS A 357 6.39 8.81 -7.07
CA LYS A 357 6.58 8.50 -8.50
C LYS A 357 5.38 8.87 -9.37
N CYS A 358 4.18 8.66 -8.85
CA CYS A 358 2.93 8.92 -9.58
C CYS A 358 2.17 10.12 -8.99
N HIS A 359 2.37 10.40 -7.70
CA HIS A 359 1.65 11.45 -6.98
C HIS A 359 2.47 12.73 -6.75
N SER A 360 3.55 12.94 -7.52
CA SER A 360 4.41 14.13 -7.40
C SER A 360 3.65 15.46 -7.53
N GLY A 361 2.47 15.48 -8.17
CA GLY A 361 1.62 16.66 -8.35
C GLY A 361 0.57 16.89 -7.24
N ASN A 362 0.13 15.85 -6.54
CA ASN A 362 -1.10 15.86 -5.74
C ASN A 362 -0.81 15.59 -4.26
N MET A 363 -0.54 16.64 -3.48
CA MET A 363 -0.22 16.56 -2.04
C MET A 363 -1.20 17.44 -1.22
N PRO A 364 -1.57 17.07 0.02
CA PRO A 364 -1.11 15.89 0.77
C PRO A 364 -1.77 14.59 0.31
N LEU A 365 -1.10 13.47 0.58
CA LEU A 365 -1.59 12.13 0.24
C LEU A 365 -2.15 11.44 1.49
N LYS A 366 -3.32 10.82 1.31
CA LYS A 366 -3.88 9.90 2.31
C LYS A 366 -3.02 8.63 2.37
N GLU A 367 -2.78 8.10 3.56
CA GLU A 367 -1.98 6.88 3.79
C GLU A 367 -0.48 7.00 3.47
N ALA A 368 -0.01 8.24 3.23
CA ALA A 368 1.39 8.61 3.02
C ALA A 368 1.71 9.94 3.73
N GLU A 369 1.43 9.97 5.02
CA GLU A 369 1.57 11.14 5.89
C GLU A 369 3.03 11.58 6.04
N THR A 370 3.97 10.63 6.10
CA THR A 370 5.42 10.89 6.23
C THR A 370 5.97 11.57 4.98
N LEU A 371 5.61 11.08 3.79
CA LEU A 371 5.97 11.72 2.52
C LEU A 371 5.37 13.13 2.44
N SER A 372 4.10 13.27 2.82
CA SER A 372 3.39 14.55 2.81
C SER A 372 3.99 15.57 3.77
N LEU A 373 4.40 15.12 4.95
CA LEU A 373 5.14 15.94 5.90
C LEU A 373 6.51 16.32 5.37
N GLY A 374 7.27 15.36 4.83
CA GLY A 374 8.59 15.61 4.24
C GLY A 374 8.58 16.68 3.15
N LEU A 375 7.60 16.65 2.24
CA LEU A 375 7.44 17.69 1.22
C LEU A 375 7.01 19.04 1.82
N SER A 376 6.17 19.04 2.86
CA SER A 376 5.77 20.27 3.55
C SER A 376 6.97 20.92 4.26
N VAL A 377 7.85 20.11 4.85
CA VAL A 377 9.12 20.56 5.45
C VAL A 377 10.07 21.07 4.38
N PHE A 378 10.20 20.38 3.24
CA PHE A 378 11.04 20.81 2.12
C PHE A 378 10.63 22.20 1.59
N GLU A 379 9.32 22.42 1.42
CA GLU A 379 8.76 23.72 1.02
C GLU A 379 8.98 24.77 2.11
N LYS A 380 8.64 24.46 3.37
CA LYS A 380 8.75 25.41 4.49
C LYS A 380 10.19 25.84 4.77
N ALA A 381 11.14 24.90 4.71
CA ALA A 381 12.56 25.16 4.87
C ALA A 381 13.16 25.92 3.66
N GLY A 382 12.44 25.98 2.54
CA GLY A 382 12.88 26.68 1.34
C GLY A 382 14.00 25.96 0.61
N CYS A 383 14.07 24.63 0.68
CA CYS A 383 15.10 23.85 0.00
C CYS A 383 15.16 24.18 -1.50
N TYR A 384 14.00 24.42 -2.13
CA TYR A 384 13.86 24.82 -3.53
C TYR A 384 14.53 26.17 -3.86
N SER A 385 14.72 27.06 -2.87
CA SER A 385 15.34 28.37 -3.09
C SER A 385 16.82 28.23 -3.44
N CYS A 386 17.51 27.27 -2.81
CA CYS A 386 18.91 26.96 -3.11
C CYS A 386 19.04 25.86 -4.18
N HIS A 387 18.17 24.85 -4.13
CA HIS A 387 18.22 23.70 -5.01
C HIS A 387 17.11 23.77 -6.06
N ASN A 388 17.48 23.89 -7.34
CA ASN A 388 16.47 23.97 -8.38
C ASN A 388 15.63 22.69 -8.47
N VAL A 389 14.30 22.83 -8.48
CA VAL A 389 13.34 21.73 -8.62
C VAL A 389 12.14 22.24 -9.41
N ASP A 390 11.83 21.56 -10.51
CA ASP A 390 10.87 22.03 -11.53
C ASP A 390 9.48 22.35 -10.95
N ARG A 391 9.09 21.65 -9.87
CA ARG A 391 7.83 21.87 -9.15
C ARG A 391 7.72 23.26 -8.51
N TRP A 392 8.83 23.93 -8.23
CA TRP A 392 8.88 25.22 -7.51
C TRP A 392 9.56 26.34 -8.29
N ASP A 393 9.83 26.19 -9.59
CA ASP A 393 10.53 27.18 -10.43
C ASP A 393 9.95 28.60 -10.33
N ASP A 394 8.61 28.73 -10.28
CA ASP A 394 7.90 30.01 -10.20
C ASP A 394 7.62 30.48 -8.77
N THR A 395 8.16 29.79 -7.76
CA THR A 395 7.89 30.10 -6.35
C THR A 395 8.77 31.26 -5.87
N PRO A 396 8.21 32.24 -5.13
CA PRO A 396 9.01 33.29 -4.52
C PRO A 396 10.08 32.72 -3.58
N LYS A 397 11.18 33.48 -3.44
CA LYS A 397 12.25 33.16 -2.49
C LYS A 397 11.69 33.06 -1.08
N THR A 398 12.17 32.08 -0.31
CA THR A 398 11.63 31.78 1.03
C THR A 398 12.02 32.81 2.09
N GLY A 399 13.20 33.43 1.96
CA GLY A 399 13.68 34.45 2.87
C GLY A 399 13.05 35.83 2.58
N PRO A 400 12.93 36.70 3.60
CA PRO A 400 12.45 38.06 3.39
C PRO A 400 13.37 38.85 2.46
N SER A 401 12.79 39.79 1.71
CA SER A 401 13.57 40.77 0.96
C SER A 401 14.44 41.61 1.89
N LEU A 402 15.70 41.77 1.52
CA LEU A 402 16.71 42.56 2.24
C LEU A 402 16.97 43.92 1.58
N TYR A 403 16.24 44.28 0.53
CA TYR A 403 16.39 45.58 -0.16
C TYR A 403 16.27 46.77 0.77
N LYS A 404 15.41 46.72 1.80
CA LYS A 404 15.17 47.82 2.75
C LYS A 404 15.64 47.50 4.18
N LEU A 405 16.59 46.57 4.33
CA LEU A 405 17.00 46.01 5.63
C LEU A 405 17.38 47.08 6.66
N ALA A 406 18.12 48.11 6.25
CA ALA A 406 18.65 49.14 7.15
C ALA A 406 17.55 50.00 7.79
N SER A 407 16.35 50.05 7.19
CA SER A 407 15.20 50.76 7.77
C SER A 407 14.44 49.93 8.82
N LYS A 408 14.65 48.61 8.84
CA LYS A 408 13.94 47.65 9.68
C LYS A 408 14.74 47.23 10.91
N THR A 409 16.06 47.10 10.75
CA THR A 409 16.95 46.52 11.76
C THR A 409 18.23 47.36 11.88
N ASN A 410 19.02 47.10 12.92
CA ASN A 410 20.35 47.70 13.09
C ASN A 410 21.48 46.70 12.77
N LYS A 411 22.72 47.22 12.63
CA LYS A 411 23.90 46.41 12.27
C LYS A 411 24.19 45.33 13.31
N ASP A 412 24.16 45.66 14.60
CA ASP A 412 24.45 44.72 15.69
C ASP A 412 23.48 43.54 15.70
N TRP A 413 22.18 43.81 15.57
CA TRP A 413 21.15 42.78 15.48
C TRP A 413 21.37 41.89 14.26
N THR A 414 21.67 42.49 13.10
CA THR A 414 21.89 41.75 11.85
C THR A 414 23.11 40.85 11.94
N TYR A 415 24.22 41.35 12.48
CA TYR A 415 25.42 40.57 12.74
C TYR A 415 25.12 39.34 13.60
N LYS A 416 24.50 39.55 14.77
CA LYS A 416 24.16 38.48 15.72
C LYS A 416 23.19 37.47 15.12
N TRP A 417 22.23 37.94 14.32
CA TRP A 417 21.27 37.10 13.63
C TRP A 417 21.94 36.21 12.57
N ILE A 418 22.88 36.73 11.79
CA ILE A 418 23.63 35.94 10.81
C ILE A 418 24.55 34.94 11.50
N MET A 419 25.21 35.35 12.60
CA MET A 419 26.09 34.48 13.39
C MET A 419 25.35 33.28 13.96
N GLU A 420 24.21 33.49 14.63
CA GLU A 420 23.50 32.41 15.33
C GLU A 420 21.98 32.68 15.40
N PRO A 421 21.23 32.42 14.32
CA PRO A 421 19.80 32.77 14.25
C PRO A 421 18.95 32.18 15.39
N ARG A 422 19.28 30.95 15.82
CA ARG A 422 18.54 30.23 16.87
C ARG A 422 18.74 30.80 18.27
N SER A 423 19.80 31.60 18.49
CA SER A 423 19.99 32.33 19.74
C SER A 423 18.95 33.45 19.93
N PHE A 424 18.40 33.98 18.84
CA PHE A 424 17.31 34.94 18.87
C PHE A 424 15.94 34.26 18.84
N ARG A 425 15.76 33.27 17.96
CA ARG A 425 14.48 32.54 17.77
C ARG A 425 14.71 31.05 17.60
N HIS A 426 14.29 30.28 18.60
CA HIS A 426 14.49 28.82 18.64
C HIS A 426 13.88 28.08 17.43
N ASN A 427 12.76 28.56 16.89
CA ASN A 427 12.04 27.94 15.76
C ASN A 427 12.29 28.63 14.40
N THR A 428 13.38 29.40 14.26
CA THR A 428 13.70 30.00 12.96
C THR A 428 14.08 28.95 11.91
N TRP A 429 13.59 29.16 10.69
CA TRP A 429 13.92 28.38 9.51
C TRP A 429 15.17 28.89 8.77
N MET A 430 15.74 30.02 9.20
CA MET A 430 17.04 30.48 8.67
C MET A 430 18.13 29.46 9.05
N PRO A 431 18.87 28.91 8.07
CA PRO A 431 19.95 27.97 8.35
C PRO A 431 21.06 28.60 9.19
N HIS A 432 21.75 27.77 9.98
CA HIS A 432 22.89 28.17 10.78
C HIS A 432 24.18 27.75 10.05
N PHE A 433 24.85 28.71 9.40
CA PHE A 433 26.03 28.48 8.56
C PHE A 433 27.35 28.44 9.34
N PHE A 434 27.38 29.07 10.51
CA PHE A 434 28.59 29.33 11.28
C PHE A 434 28.64 28.49 12.56
N LYS A 435 29.81 28.37 13.18
CA LYS A 435 30.02 27.52 14.38
C LYS A 435 29.56 26.07 14.16
N LYS A 436 29.77 25.56 12.95
CA LYS A 436 29.50 24.18 12.50
C LYS A 436 30.80 23.41 12.38
N GLY A 437 30.71 22.09 12.18
CA GLY A 437 31.87 21.19 12.24
C GLY A 437 33.08 21.66 11.43
N ASN A 438 32.87 22.28 10.28
CA ASN A 438 33.91 22.79 9.38
C ASN A 438 34.33 24.26 9.59
N ASN A 439 33.74 24.97 10.55
CA ASN A 439 34.09 26.37 10.87
C ASN A 439 33.86 26.72 12.35
N SER A 440 34.25 25.80 13.24
CA SER A 440 34.03 25.92 14.69
C SER A 440 35.30 25.92 15.54
N SER A 441 36.48 25.76 14.94
CA SER A 441 37.72 25.92 15.69
C SER A 441 37.88 27.37 16.19
N PRO A 442 38.68 27.63 17.24
CA PRO A 442 38.90 28.98 17.73
C PRO A 442 39.35 29.96 16.65
N ASP A 443 40.24 29.53 15.75
CA ASP A 443 40.74 30.37 14.65
C ASP A 443 39.64 30.60 13.59
N ASP A 444 38.85 29.58 13.27
CA ASP A 444 37.71 29.71 12.35
C ASP A 444 36.67 30.69 12.88
N ILE A 445 36.41 30.68 14.19
CA ILE A 445 35.45 31.60 14.80
C ILE A 445 35.94 33.04 14.63
N ILE A 446 37.21 33.34 14.92
CA ILE A 446 37.75 34.70 14.78
C ILE A 446 37.65 35.17 13.32
N ARG A 447 37.91 34.28 12.35
CA ARG A 447 37.73 34.60 10.93
C ARG A 447 36.25 34.84 10.60
N THR A 448 35.38 33.93 11.01
CA THR A 448 33.92 33.97 10.80
C THR A 448 33.30 35.26 11.31
N GLU A 449 33.73 35.75 12.47
CA GLU A 449 33.29 37.04 13.00
C GLU A 449 33.53 38.19 11.99
N GLN A 450 34.70 38.21 11.35
CA GLN A 450 35.02 39.22 10.34
C GLN A 450 34.25 39.00 9.03
N GLU A 451 33.98 37.75 8.65
CA GLU A 451 33.13 37.42 7.51
C GLU A 451 31.69 37.95 7.71
N VAL A 452 31.11 37.76 8.89
CA VAL A 452 29.75 38.22 9.19
C VAL A 452 29.66 39.74 9.32
N LEU A 453 30.69 40.38 9.88
CA LEU A 453 30.81 41.85 9.85
C LEU A 453 30.82 42.38 8.41
N ALA A 454 31.60 41.76 7.52
CA ALA A 454 31.68 42.16 6.12
C ALA A 454 30.34 42.02 5.39
N MET A 455 29.66 40.88 5.57
CA MET A 455 28.31 40.67 5.00
C MET A 455 27.30 41.70 5.54
N THR A 456 27.34 41.99 6.84
CA THR A 456 26.48 42.99 7.47
C THR A 456 26.72 44.38 6.88
N GLU A 457 27.98 44.78 6.71
CA GLU A 457 28.34 46.07 6.11
C GLU A 457 27.77 46.20 4.69
N TYR A 458 27.97 45.17 3.86
CA TYR A 458 27.46 45.16 2.49
C TYR A 458 25.93 45.30 2.44
N LEU A 459 25.20 44.53 3.25
CA LEU A 459 23.74 44.58 3.28
C LEU A 459 23.21 45.97 3.68
N PHE A 460 23.87 46.65 4.62
CA PHE A 460 23.49 48.01 5.03
C PHE A 460 23.86 49.05 3.98
N ASN A 461 25.04 48.96 3.38
CA ASN A 461 25.48 49.86 2.31
C ASN A 461 24.55 49.80 1.10
N LYS A 462 24.11 48.59 0.74
CA LYS A 462 23.21 48.35 -0.40
C LYS A 462 21.73 48.53 -0.09
N SER A 463 21.36 48.83 1.16
CA SER A 463 19.96 49.01 1.53
C SER A 463 19.38 50.28 0.90
N GLU A 464 18.23 50.12 0.25
CA GLU A 464 17.35 51.19 -0.17
C GLU A 464 16.78 51.94 1.02
N ILE A 465 16.48 53.22 0.81
CA ILE A 465 15.84 54.09 1.79
C ILE A 465 14.34 53.77 1.82
N TYR A 466 13.79 53.64 3.02
CA TYR A 466 12.35 53.51 3.25
C TYR A 466 11.89 54.59 4.22
N GLU A 467 10.94 55.41 3.78
CA GLU A 467 10.35 56.46 4.60
C GLU A 467 9.38 55.85 5.62
N LYS A 468 9.73 55.97 6.90
CA LYS A 468 8.91 55.51 8.02
C LYS A 468 7.93 56.60 8.43
N ASN A 469 6.71 56.20 8.75
CA ASN A 469 5.69 57.06 9.33
C ASN A 469 5.90 57.14 10.84
N SER A 470 6.38 58.28 11.32
CA SER A 470 6.36 58.61 12.74
C SER A 470 5.00 59.16 13.13
N VAL A 471 4.40 58.64 14.20
CA VAL A 471 3.15 59.17 14.74
C VAL A 471 3.44 59.77 16.11
N ASN A 472 3.07 61.04 16.31
CA ASN A 472 3.33 61.75 17.56
C ASN A 472 2.20 61.52 18.60
N ILE A 473 1.97 60.25 18.95
CA ILE A 473 0.98 59.81 19.94
C ILE A 473 1.59 58.70 20.79
N SER A 474 1.14 58.58 22.04
CA SER A 474 1.59 57.50 22.93
C SER A 474 0.67 56.29 22.80
N GLY A 475 1.27 55.10 22.69
CA GLY A 475 0.53 53.85 22.70
C GLY A 475 0.27 53.32 24.12
N ASP A 476 -0.80 52.54 24.23
CA ASP A 476 -1.25 51.87 25.45
C ASP A 476 -1.02 50.36 25.34
N TYR A 477 -0.20 49.83 26.25
CA TYR A 477 0.17 48.42 26.28
C TYR A 477 -1.03 47.47 26.43
N ASP A 478 -1.97 47.79 27.31
CA ASP A 478 -3.12 46.92 27.59
C ASP A 478 -4.11 46.90 26.43
N ARG A 479 -4.33 48.05 25.77
CA ARG A 479 -5.12 48.11 24.54
C ARG A 479 -4.44 47.34 23.41
N GLY A 480 -3.12 47.49 23.23
CA GLY A 480 -2.33 46.74 22.27
C GLY A 480 -2.47 45.23 22.45
N ARG A 481 -2.36 44.75 23.70
CA ARG A 481 -2.58 43.34 24.04
C ARG A 481 -3.96 42.84 23.61
N ILE A 482 -5.01 43.62 23.88
CA ILE A 482 -6.39 43.25 23.51
C ILE A 482 -6.50 43.18 21.99
N LEU A 483 -6.00 44.19 21.28
CA LEU A 483 -6.04 44.26 19.81
C LEU A 483 -5.32 43.07 19.16
N VAL A 484 -4.12 42.69 19.63
CA VAL A 484 -3.40 41.51 19.12
C VAL A 484 -4.21 40.22 19.27
N ASN A 485 -4.98 40.09 20.35
CA ASN A 485 -5.83 38.93 20.58
C ASN A 485 -7.13 38.98 19.77
N SER A 486 -7.73 40.16 19.57
CA SER A 486 -9.03 40.31 18.89
C SER A 486 -8.91 40.37 17.36
N LEU A 487 -7.80 40.88 16.83
CA LEU A 487 -7.56 41.03 15.38
C LEU A 487 -7.03 39.76 14.72
N GLY A 488 -6.88 38.67 15.48
CA GLY A 488 -6.47 37.38 14.93
C GLY A 488 -4.99 37.27 14.58
N CYS A 489 -4.12 38.13 15.12
CA CYS A 489 -2.67 38.09 14.86
C CYS A 489 -2.06 36.71 15.16
N LYS A 490 -2.54 36.05 16.23
CA LYS A 490 -2.14 34.70 16.65
C LYS A 490 -2.56 33.58 15.69
N GLY A 491 -3.43 33.86 14.72
CA GLY A 491 -3.81 32.90 13.68
C GLY A 491 -2.70 32.67 12.66
N CYS A 492 -1.76 33.60 12.53
CA CYS A 492 -0.60 33.46 11.63
C CYS A 492 0.74 33.56 12.36
N HIS A 493 0.82 34.30 13.47
CA HIS A 493 2.06 34.58 14.19
C HIS A 493 2.16 33.80 15.50
N GLN A 494 3.31 33.15 15.73
CA GLN A 494 3.68 32.57 17.01
C GLN A 494 4.35 33.61 17.91
N ILE A 495 4.06 33.58 19.22
CA ILE A 495 4.57 34.53 20.23
C ILE A 495 4.97 33.78 21.53
N GLN A 496 5.36 32.51 21.44
CA GLN A 496 5.70 31.67 22.60
C GLN A 496 7.21 31.71 22.85
N ALA A 497 7.67 32.34 23.93
CA ALA A 497 9.11 32.55 24.19
C ALA A 497 9.95 31.26 24.20
N THR A 498 9.39 30.15 24.68
CA THR A 498 10.08 28.85 24.79
C THR A 498 9.57 27.84 23.77
N PRO A 499 10.42 26.89 23.32
CA PRO A 499 9.97 25.74 22.55
C PRO A 499 8.84 25.01 23.27
N ASP A 500 7.83 24.59 22.53
CA ASP A 500 6.83 23.66 23.03
C ASP A 500 7.44 22.25 23.05
N PRO A 501 7.65 21.64 24.24
CA PRO A 501 8.21 20.30 24.34
C PRO A 501 7.31 19.22 23.72
N GLU A 502 6.02 19.51 23.55
CA GLU A 502 5.03 18.61 22.95
C GLU A 502 4.76 18.95 21.46
N TYR A 503 5.60 19.78 20.83
CA TYR A 503 5.43 20.13 19.42
C TYR A 503 5.56 18.91 18.52
N ASP A 504 4.44 18.47 17.96
CA ASP A 504 4.41 17.46 16.91
C ASP A 504 4.41 18.16 15.54
N PRO A 505 5.46 17.98 14.70
CA PRO A 505 5.53 18.58 13.38
C PRO A 505 4.52 17.90 12.44
N THR A 506 3.26 18.30 12.55
CA THR A 506 2.20 17.89 11.62
C THR A 506 2.13 18.85 10.44
N ILE A 507 1.56 18.38 9.32
CA ILE A 507 1.27 19.23 8.16
C ILE A 507 0.40 20.43 8.57
N GLN A 508 -0.55 20.21 9.50
CA GLN A 508 -1.41 21.26 9.99
C GLN A 508 -0.63 22.31 10.79
N ALA A 509 0.28 21.89 11.68
CA ALA A 509 1.12 22.80 12.44
C ALA A 509 1.96 23.71 11.53
N ILE A 510 2.64 23.12 10.53
CA ILE A 510 3.42 23.86 9.53
C ILE A 510 2.55 24.86 8.75
N ARG A 511 1.33 24.46 8.40
CA ARG A 511 0.39 25.32 7.65
C ARG A 511 -0.18 26.46 8.50
N THR A 512 -0.29 26.32 9.81
CA THR A 512 -0.75 27.40 10.69
C THR A 512 0.31 28.51 10.87
N GLU A 513 1.60 28.18 10.71
CA GLU A 513 2.71 29.13 10.83
C GLU A 513 2.93 29.95 9.53
N GLN A 514 1.99 30.80 9.17
CA GLN A 514 2.09 31.64 7.96
C GLN A 514 2.89 32.93 8.17
N GLY A 515 2.87 33.49 9.39
CA GLY A 515 3.57 34.71 9.76
C GLY A 515 4.91 34.41 10.44
N PRO A 516 5.89 35.34 10.39
CA PRO A 516 7.11 35.21 11.18
C PRO A 516 6.79 35.19 12.67
N ASN A 517 7.56 34.43 13.44
CA ASN A 517 7.52 34.48 14.90
C ASN A 517 7.77 35.93 15.38
N LEU A 518 7.04 36.39 16.40
CA LEU A 518 7.12 37.75 16.95
C LEU A 518 7.90 37.84 18.27
N ILE A 519 8.46 36.73 18.78
CA ILE A 519 9.32 36.77 19.98
C ILE A 519 10.49 37.73 19.78
N GLY A 520 10.79 38.50 20.82
CA GLY A 520 11.91 39.43 20.91
C GLY A 520 11.82 40.58 19.91
N LEU A 521 10.63 40.90 19.40
CA LEU A 521 10.47 41.89 18.32
C LEU A 521 11.06 43.26 18.67
N GLY A 522 11.01 43.67 19.95
CA GLY A 522 11.58 44.93 20.42
C GLY A 522 13.09 45.05 20.22
N SER A 523 13.82 43.93 20.26
CA SER A 523 15.26 43.90 19.99
C SER A 523 15.59 44.01 18.49
N LYS A 524 14.60 43.82 17.61
CA LYS A 524 14.79 43.70 16.15
C LYS A 524 14.43 44.96 15.38
N VAL A 525 13.30 45.59 15.71
CA VAL A 525 12.73 46.70 14.93
C VAL A 525 12.41 47.89 15.82
N ASP A 526 12.39 49.08 15.23
CA ASP A 526 11.94 50.30 15.92
C ASP A 526 10.42 50.54 15.76
N GLU A 527 9.90 51.45 16.59
CA GLU A 527 8.48 51.81 16.65
C GLU A 527 7.95 52.37 15.33
N ASP A 528 8.66 53.33 14.74
CA ASP A 528 8.25 53.95 13.47
C ASP A 528 8.15 52.91 12.35
N TRP A 529 9.09 51.95 12.30
CA TRP A 529 9.05 50.87 11.34
C TRP A 529 7.83 49.97 11.56
N LEU A 530 7.58 49.56 12.80
CA LEU A 530 6.48 48.64 13.11
C LEU A 530 5.12 49.28 12.85
N VAL A 531 4.93 50.55 13.22
CA VAL A 531 3.71 51.30 12.92
C VAL A 531 3.49 51.42 11.41
N SER A 532 4.55 51.72 10.64
CA SER A 532 4.49 51.78 9.18
C SER A 532 4.09 50.44 8.57
N TRP A 533 4.67 49.35 9.06
CA TRP A 533 4.37 47.99 8.62
C TRP A 533 2.92 47.60 8.95
N LEU A 534 2.43 47.88 10.16
CA LEU A 534 1.06 47.56 10.59
C LEU A 534 0.01 48.34 9.78
N LYS A 535 0.28 49.60 9.43
CA LYS A 535 -0.62 50.44 8.66
C LYS A 535 -0.67 50.06 7.17
N ASN A 536 0.47 49.76 6.57
CA ASN A 536 0.54 49.39 5.16
C ASN A 536 1.76 48.48 4.86
N PRO A 537 1.64 47.16 5.06
CA PRO A 537 2.78 46.24 4.87
C PRO A 537 3.23 46.18 3.40
N TYR A 538 2.33 46.44 2.44
CA TYR A 538 2.64 46.48 1.00
C TYR A 538 3.62 47.60 0.62
N SER A 539 3.70 48.69 1.41
CA SER A 539 4.65 49.78 1.16
C SER A 539 6.11 49.36 1.39
N TYR A 540 6.33 48.44 2.33
CA TYR A 540 7.64 47.89 2.60
C TYR A 540 7.93 46.72 1.67
N HIS A 541 6.99 45.77 1.55
CA HIS A 541 7.11 44.57 0.73
C HIS A 541 5.82 44.28 -0.04
N GLU A 542 5.82 44.56 -1.35
CA GLU A 542 4.65 44.43 -2.23
C GLU A 542 4.04 43.02 -2.21
N GLY A 543 4.88 41.97 -2.25
CA GLY A 543 4.44 40.57 -2.24
C GLY A 543 4.17 39.99 -0.85
N THR A 544 3.95 40.81 0.19
CA THR A 544 3.70 40.31 1.56
C THR A 544 2.36 39.59 1.67
N LYS A 545 2.34 38.48 2.44
CA LYS A 545 1.10 37.76 2.78
C LYS A 545 0.31 38.44 3.90
N MET A 546 0.92 39.38 4.64
CA MET A 546 0.22 40.09 5.71
C MET A 546 -0.78 41.07 5.11
N PRO A 547 -2.09 40.96 5.43
CA PRO A 547 -3.09 41.87 4.89
C PRO A 547 -2.96 43.26 5.51
N ASN A 548 -3.45 44.28 4.79
CA ASN A 548 -3.70 45.59 5.40
C ASN A 548 -4.90 45.48 6.36
N LEU A 549 -4.63 45.61 7.66
CA LEU A 549 -5.61 45.48 8.75
C LEU A 549 -6.51 46.73 8.92
N ARG A 550 -6.27 47.80 8.14
CA ARG A 550 -7.00 49.08 8.17
C ARG A 550 -7.04 49.73 9.55
N LEU A 551 -5.94 49.61 10.28
CA LEU A 551 -5.77 50.16 11.62
C LEU A 551 -5.71 51.68 11.58
N SER A 552 -6.33 52.31 12.59
CA SER A 552 -6.07 53.71 12.90
C SER A 552 -4.66 53.91 13.46
N ASP A 553 -4.21 55.16 13.49
CA ASP A 553 -2.92 55.51 14.09
C ASP A 553 -2.81 55.06 15.55
N GLN A 554 -3.88 55.24 16.33
CA GLN A 554 -3.91 54.84 17.74
C GLN A 554 -3.86 53.31 17.91
N GLU A 555 -4.59 52.56 17.10
CA GLU A 555 -4.55 51.10 17.17
C GLU A 555 -3.17 50.56 16.76
N ALA A 556 -2.55 51.15 15.73
CA ALA A 556 -1.23 50.74 15.27
C ALA A 556 -0.15 50.99 16.33
N ILE A 557 -0.15 52.16 16.98
CA ILE A 557 0.82 52.48 18.05
C ILE A 557 0.57 51.65 19.32
N ASP A 558 -0.69 51.37 19.68
CA ASP A 558 -1.02 50.52 20.83
C ASP A 558 -0.49 49.10 20.61
N ILE A 559 -0.73 48.52 19.42
CA ILE A 559 -0.19 47.21 19.04
C ILE A 559 1.35 47.23 19.03
N ALA A 560 1.96 48.27 18.46
CA ALA A 560 3.42 48.40 18.42
C ALA A 560 4.01 48.46 19.84
N THR A 561 3.41 49.25 20.73
CA THR A 561 3.81 49.38 22.14
C THR A 561 3.79 48.03 22.85
N TYR A 562 2.73 47.23 22.64
CA TYR A 562 2.62 45.90 23.22
C TYR A 562 3.68 44.92 22.68
N LEU A 563 3.90 44.89 21.35
CA LEU A 563 4.82 43.95 20.73
C LEU A 563 6.30 44.29 20.96
N LEU A 564 6.65 45.58 21.05
CA LEU A 564 8.02 46.03 21.28
C LEU A 564 8.45 45.94 22.75
N ALA A 565 7.51 45.73 23.66
CA ALA A 565 7.84 45.43 25.06
C ALA A 565 8.59 44.10 25.21
N ASP A 566 8.43 43.17 24.26
CA ASP A 566 9.13 41.88 24.25
C ASP A 566 10.54 42.03 23.65
N ASN A 567 11.54 42.03 24.53
CA ASN A 567 12.96 42.17 24.20
C ASN A 567 13.74 40.93 24.65
N ASN A 568 14.81 40.60 23.93
CA ASN A 568 15.73 39.52 24.29
C ASN A 568 17.02 40.11 24.88
N ALA A 569 17.02 40.34 26.19
CA ALA A 569 18.14 40.96 26.89
C ALA A 569 19.47 40.19 26.80
N ASP A 570 19.41 38.86 26.68
CA ASP A 570 20.61 38.02 26.57
C ASP A 570 21.23 38.16 25.17
N PHE A 571 20.40 38.17 24.13
CA PHE A 571 20.83 38.47 22.75
C PHE A 571 21.37 39.89 22.61
N ASP A 572 20.71 40.87 23.23
CA ASP A 572 21.12 42.27 23.16
C ASP A 572 22.50 42.52 23.80
N LYS A 573 22.84 41.77 24.85
CA LYS A 573 24.15 41.84 25.52
C LYS A 573 25.29 41.11 24.80
N MET A 574 24.99 40.30 23.77
CA MET A 574 26.05 39.60 23.03
C MET A 574 27.03 40.61 22.41
N PRO A 575 28.34 40.38 22.51
CA PRO A 575 29.33 41.30 21.95
C PRO A 575 29.33 41.24 20.42
N VAL A 576 29.60 42.37 19.79
CA VAL A 576 29.94 42.48 18.37
C VAL A 576 31.41 42.89 18.31
N PRO A 577 32.28 42.10 17.64
CA PRO A 577 33.69 42.42 17.57
C PRO A 577 33.93 43.65 16.68
N GLU A 578 35.05 44.33 16.92
CA GLU A 578 35.53 45.37 16.01
C GLU A 578 36.19 44.73 14.77
N ALA A 579 36.27 45.51 13.69
CA ALA A 579 36.92 45.06 12.46
C ALA A 579 38.42 44.84 12.69
N ASN A 580 38.90 43.63 12.39
CA ASN A 580 40.31 43.26 12.43
C ASN A 580 40.91 43.36 11.02
N GLU A 581 41.75 44.36 10.78
CA GLU A 581 42.30 44.62 9.45
C GLU A 581 43.16 43.48 8.90
N ASN A 582 43.88 42.75 9.76
CA ASN A 582 44.76 41.67 9.30
C ASN A 582 43.93 40.53 8.71
N ILE A 583 42.92 40.09 9.44
CA ILE A 583 42.01 39.00 9.02
C ILE A 583 41.18 39.45 7.82
N LEU A 584 40.71 40.70 7.82
CA LEU A 584 39.97 41.23 6.69
C LEU A 584 40.81 41.32 5.42
N ASN A 585 42.11 41.64 5.54
CA ASN A 585 43.05 41.56 4.42
C ASN A 585 43.19 40.14 3.91
N GLU A 586 43.27 39.13 4.78
CA GLU A 586 43.32 37.72 4.39
C GLU A 586 42.05 37.30 3.64
N ILE A 587 40.86 37.59 4.19
CA ILE A 587 39.58 37.30 3.53
C ILE A 587 39.49 37.98 2.16
N SER A 588 39.82 39.26 2.07
CA SER A 588 39.81 39.98 0.78
C SER A 588 40.85 39.42 -0.20
N ALA A 589 42.04 39.05 0.29
CA ALA A 589 43.10 38.45 -0.52
C ALA A 589 42.67 37.12 -1.11
N ASP A 590 41.98 36.27 -0.35
CA ASP A 590 41.51 34.96 -0.79
C ASP A 590 40.64 35.09 -2.04
N PHE A 591 39.70 36.04 -2.06
CA PHE A 591 38.86 36.30 -3.23
C PHE A 591 39.61 36.99 -4.37
N LEU A 592 40.46 37.97 -4.08
CA LEU A 592 41.23 38.70 -5.12
C LEU A 592 42.23 37.78 -5.82
N SER A 593 42.85 36.86 -5.10
CA SER A 593 43.87 35.95 -5.61
C SER A 593 43.35 34.96 -6.66
N GLN A 594 42.02 34.74 -6.71
CA GLN A 594 41.39 33.92 -7.75
C GLN A 594 41.51 34.53 -9.16
N LEU A 595 41.69 35.85 -9.24
CA LEU A 595 41.72 36.59 -10.51
C LEU A 595 43.00 37.40 -10.72
N LEU A 596 43.72 37.73 -9.64
CA LEU A 596 44.87 38.64 -9.65
C LEU A 596 46.13 37.94 -9.15
N ARG A 597 47.28 38.40 -9.65
CA ARG A 597 48.59 37.97 -9.13
C ARG A 597 48.85 38.61 -7.78
N LYS A 598 49.68 37.97 -6.93
CA LYS A 598 50.03 38.46 -5.59
C LYS A 598 50.37 39.96 -5.54
N SER A 599 51.23 40.45 -6.45
CA SER A 599 51.60 41.88 -6.48
C SER A 599 50.41 42.83 -6.72
N GLN A 600 49.43 42.39 -7.52
CA GLN A 600 48.22 43.15 -7.81
C GLN A 600 47.21 43.06 -6.66
N VAL A 601 47.17 41.92 -5.95
CA VAL A 601 46.39 41.76 -4.72
C VAL A 601 46.90 42.72 -3.65
N ASP A 602 48.21 42.74 -3.41
CA ASP A 602 48.85 43.61 -2.41
C ASP A 602 48.59 45.10 -2.72
N GLU A 603 48.72 45.51 -3.99
CA GLU A 603 48.40 46.86 -4.45
C GLU A 603 46.92 47.20 -4.22
N LYS A 604 46.01 46.29 -4.59
CA LYS A 604 44.58 46.49 -4.45
C LYS A 604 44.16 46.62 -2.99
N LEU A 605 44.65 45.73 -2.12
CA LEU A 605 44.38 45.77 -0.68
C LEU A 605 44.89 47.05 -0.02
N SER A 606 46.07 47.51 -0.44
CA SER A 606 46.66 48.77 0.05
C SER A 606 45.86 50.01 -0.36
N SER A 607 45.14 49.93 -1.48
CA SER A 607 44.29 51.02 -1.98
C SER A 607 42.90 51.09 -1.33
N MET A 608 42.47 50.04 -0.63
CA MET A 608 41.11 49.91 -0.08
C MET A 608 41.08 50.37 1.38
N SER A 609 40.07 51.17 1.74
CA SER A 609 39.77 51.44 3.15
C SER A 609 39.20 50.19 3.85
N THR A 610 39.14 50.19 5.17
CA THR A 610 38.51 49.11 5.96
C THR A 610 37.06 48.89 5.53
N VAL A 611 36.31 49.97 5.27
CA VAL A 611 34.91 49.91 4.79
C VAL A 611 34.85 49.35 3.37
N ASP A 612 35.78 49.70 2.49
CA ASP A 612 35.83 49.12 1.14
C ASP A 612 36.11 47.61 1.18
N LYS A 613 37.00 47.17 2.08
CA LYS A 613 37.30 45.75 2.31
C LYS A 613 36.10 45.00 2.87
N LEU A 614 35.40 45.56 3.86
CA LEU A 614 34.16 44.98 4.39
C LEU A 614 33.10 44.84 3.30
N ASN A 615 32.86 45.89 2.50
CA ASN A 615 31.88 45.81 1.41
C ASN A 615 32.28 44.82 0.32
N TYR A 616 33.55 44.81 -0.10
CA TYR A 616 34.03 43.86 -1.10
C TYR A 616 33.95 42.42 -0.61
N SER A 617 34.51 42.13 0.57
CA SER A 617 34.45 40.79 1.18
C SER A 617 33.00 40.37 1.41
N GLY A 618 32.15 41.27 1.91
CA GLY A 618 30.72 41.00 2.16
C GLY A 618 29.97 40.59 0.91
N GLU A 619 30.18 41.29 -0.22
CA GLU A 619 29.65 40.89 -1.51
C GLU A 619 30.10 39.47 -1.89
N LYS A 620 31.40 39.17 -1.78
CA LYS A 620 31.92 37.86 -2.17
C LYS A 620 31.42 36.75 -1.25
N LEU A 621 31.31 37.00 0.05
CA LEU A 621 30.80 36.06 1.04
C LEU A 621 29.31 35.77 0.86
N ILE A 622 28.47 36.78 0.62
CA ILE A 622 27.05 36.58 0.26
C ILE A 622 26.93 35.71 -1.00
N GLY A 623 27.82 35.91 -1.97
CA GLY A 623 27.93 35.08 -3.16
C GLY A 623 28.38 33.64 -2.86
N HIS A 624 29.32 33.46 -1.95
CA HIS A 624 29.91 32.17 -1.58
C HIS A 624 28.95 31.32 -0.74
N TYR A 625 28.32 31.89 0.29
CA TYR A 625 27.32 31.20 1.12
C TYR A 625 25.94 31.13 0.44
N GLY A 626 25.76 31.79 -0.70
CA GLY A 626 24.54 31.72 -1.50
C GLY A 626 23.32 32.33 -0.82
N CYS A 627 23.49 33.31 0.08
CA CYS A 627 22.38 33.94 0.82
C CYS A 627 21.32 34.54 -0.13
N TYR A 628 21.76 34.97 -1.31
CA TYR A 628 20.90 35.49 -2.37
C TYR A 628 19.93 34.44 -2.94
N SER A 629 20.16 33.14 -2.72
CA SER A 629 19.24 32.09 -3.17
C SER A 629 17.91 32.19 -2.43
N CYS A 630 17.97 32.45 -1.12
CA CYS A 630 16.78 32.63 -0.27
C CYS A 630 16.33 34.09 -0.13
N HIS A 631 17.21 35.07 -0.34
CA HIS A 631 16.91 36.48 -0.11
C HIS A 631 16.97 37.32 -1.40
N ASN A 632 16.12 38.34 -1.50
CA ASN A 632 16.30 39.41 -2.46
C ASN A 632 17.35 40.40 -1.91
N ILE A 633 18.49 40.49 -2.59
CA ILE A 633 19.65 41.30 -2.19
C ILE A 633 20.11 42.10 -3.40
N SER A 634 20.28 43.42 -3.24
CA SER A 634 20.70 44.31 -4.32
C SER A 634 22.08 43.90 -4.85
N GLY A 635 22.17 43.67 -6.16
CA GLY A 635 23.39 43.21 -6.83
C GLY A 635 23.45 41.69 -7.07
N PHE A 636 22.42 40.94 -6.69
CA PHE A 636 22.32 39.49 -6.87
C PHE A 636 21.04 39.04 -7.59
N GLU A 637 20.30 39.96 -8.22
CA GLU A 637 19.03 39.69 -8.90
C GLU A 637 19.14 38.59 -9.95
N ASP A 638 20.21 38.62 -10.75
CA ASP A 638 20.39 37.74 -11.91
C ASP A 638 21.14 36.44 -11.56
N ARG A 639 21.43 36.20 -10.27
CA ARG A 639 22.21 35.04 -9.83
C ARG A 639 21.33 33.81 -9.71
N LYS A 640 21.76 32.72 -10.34
CA LYS A 640 21.12 31.40 -10.22
C LYS A 640 21.32 30.82 -8.81
N PRO A 641 20.36 30.04 -8.30
CA PRO A 641 20.51 29.31 -7.04
C PRO A 641 21.84 28.58 -6.93
N ILE A 642 22.43 28.56 -5.73
CA ILE A 642 23.76 28.01 -5.50
C ILE A 642 23.81 26.46 -5.51
N GLY A 643 22.70 25.83 -5.14
CA GLY A 643 22.62 24.38 -5.01
C GLY A 643 22.41 23.68 -6.35
N ILE A 644 22.80 22.40 -6.41
CA ILE A 644 22.51 21.54 -7.56
C ILE A 644 21.00 21.33 -7.70
N ALA A 645 20.55 21.07 -8.93
CA ALA A 645 19.16 20.69 -9.19
C ALA A 645 18.85 19.30 -8.59
N LEU A 646 17.70 19.16 -7.92
CA LEU A 646 17.34 17.92 -7.21
C LEU A 646 16.33 17.04 -7.94
N ASN A 647 15.84 17.45 -9.12
CA ASN A 647 14.81 16.72 -9.90
C ASN A 647 15.11 15.23 -10.10
N LEU A 648 16.38 14.88 -10.32
CA LEU A 648 16.82 13.51 -10.61
C LEU A 648 17.78 12.95 -9.55
N GLU A 649 17.97 13.67 -8.44
CA GLU A 649 19.01 13.32 -7.45
C GLU A 649 18.72 11.94 -6.82
N GLY A 650 17.47 11.68 -6.44
CA GLY A 650 17.07 10.37 -5.90
C GLY A 650 17.20 9.19 -6.88
N SER A 651 17.23 9.48 -8.19
CA SER A 651 17.39 8.49 -9.26
C SER A 651 18.86 8.19 -9.56
N LYS A 652 19.82 8.93 -9.00
CA LYS A 652 21.25 8.64 -9.17
C LYS A 652 21.59 7.25 -8.63
N LEU A 653 22.53 6.59 -9.29
CA LEU A 653 23.11 5.33 -8.82
C LEU A 653 23.93 5.59 -7.56
N ILE A 654 24.03 4.60 -6.66
CA ILE A 654 24.85 4.75 -5.44
C ILE A 654 26.31 5.02 -5.81
N SER A 655 26.79 4.39 -6.88
CA SER A 655 28.13 4.61 -7.44
C SER A 655 28.38 6.03 -7.98
N LYS A 656 27.33 6.85 -8.14
CA LYS A 656 27.41 8.25 -8.55
C LYS A 656 27.24 9.23 -7.38
N LEU A 657 27.02 8.73 -6.17
CA LEU A 657 27.00 9.53 -4.95
C LEU A 657 28.40 9.58 -4.37
N ASP A 658 28.86 10.78 -4.05
CA ASP A 658 30.18 11.00 -3.45
C ASP A 658 30.07 10.87 -1.92
N PHE A 659 30.75 9.86 -1.37
CA PHE A 659 30.81 9.61 0.08
C PHE A 659 31.99 10.37 0.74
N GLY A 660 32.75 11.16 -0.01
CA GLY A 660 33.93 11.86 0.47
C GLY A 660 34.94 10.88 1.07
N PHE A 661 35.55 11.26 2.19
CA PHE A 661 36.48 10.41 2.94
C PHE A 661 35.79 9.44 3.92
N TRP A 662 34.45 9.40 3.93
CA TRP A 662 33.65 8.76 4.99
C TRP A 662 33.03 7.43 4.55
N HIS A 663 33.64 6.75 3.57
CA HIS A 663 33.20 5.47 3.00
C HIS A 663 33.00 4.35 4.04
N HIS A 664 33.72 4.40 5.16
CA HIS A 664 33.65 3.39 6.21
C HIS A 664 32.62 3.71 7.30
N GLU A 665 32.18 4.97 7.40
CA GLU A 665 31.27 5.43 8.44
C GLU A 665 29.83 5.57 7.95
N ILE A 666 29.65 5.88 6.67
CA ILE A 666 28.34 6.01 6.05
C ILE A 666 28.04 4.71 5.31
N PRO A 667 26.99 3.95 5.72
CA PRO A 667 26.56 2.78 4.95
C PRO A 667 26.29 3.16 3.49
N HIS A 668 26.76 2.33 2.55
CA HIS A 668 26.62 2.57 1.11
C HIS A 668 25.19 2.31 0.61
N THR A 669 24.23 3.07 1.12
CA THR A 669 22.84 3.10 0.68
C THR A 669 22.45 4.53 0.32
N LYS A 670 21.40 4.69 -0.49
CA LYS A 670 20.92 6.03 -0.89
C LYS A 670 20.35 6.80 0.31
N TRP A 671 19.54 6.15 1.14
CA TRP A 671 18.86 6.84 2.24
C TRP A 671 19.84 7.28 3.34
N ASP A 672 20.88 6.49 3.63
CA ASP A 672 21.90 6.88 4.61
C ASP A 672 22.73 8.05 4.10
N TRP A 673 23.05 8.07 2.80
CA TRP A 673 23.72 9.20 2.16
C TRP A 673 22.88 10.48 2.20
N PHE A 674 21.61 10.42 1.76
CA PHE A 674 20.72 11.59 1.78
C PHE A 674 20.44 12.10 3.19
N TYR A 675 20.23 11.19 4.15
CA TYR A 675 20.04 11.55 5.55
C TYR A 675 21.27 12.28 6.09
N THR A 676 22.47 11.77 5.81
CA THR A 676 23.72 12.41 6.25
C THR A 676 23.90 13.78 5.59
N LYS A 677 23.62 13.91 4.29
CA LYS A 677 23.66 15.20 3.58
C LYS A 677 22.70 16.25 4.14
N ILE A 678 21.55 15.84 4.65
CA ILE A 678 20.58 16.77 5.25
C ILE A 678 20.94 17.09 6.70
N ASN A 679 21.36 16.08 7.47
CA ASN A 679 21.59 16.20 8.91
C ASN A 679 22.95 16.87 9.24
N LYS A 680 24.00 16.52 8.49
CA LYS A 680 25.38 16.98 8.67
C LYS A 680 26.08 17.16 7.30
N PRO A 681 25.63 18.12 6.47
CA PRO A 681 26.23 18.36 5.15
C PRO A 681 27.74 18.64 5.22
N GLU A 682 28.21 19.29 6.28
CA GLU A 682 29.61 19.67 6.49
C GLU A 682 30.56 18.47 6.56
N THR A 683 30.06 17.27 6.91
CA THR A 683 30.86 16.05 6.95
C THR A 683 31.58 15.82 5.62
N PHE A 684 30.94 16.12 4.49
CA PHE A 684 31.51 15.87 3.17
C PHE A 684 32.58 16.88 2.75
N ASP A 685 32.71 18.00 3.46
CA ASP A 685 33.75 19.00 3.22
C ASP A 685 35.00 18.75 4.09
N LEU A 686 34.88 17.86 5.09
CA LEU A 686 35.93 17.55 6.05
C LEU A 686 36.82 16.41 5.56
N ILE A 687 38.12 16.58 5.82
CA ILE A 687 39.14 15.54 5.66
C ILE A 687 39.39 14.95 7.05
N PRO A 688 39.18 13.65 7.28
CA PRO A 688 39.48 13.00 8.56
C PRO A 688 40.96 13.18 8.91
N ASN A 689 41.25 13.48 10.17
CA ASN A 689 42.64 13.46 10.66
C ASN A 689 43.19 12.02 10.64
N ASP A 690 44.52 11.86 10.61
CA ASP A 690 45.18 10.54 10.57
C ASP A 690 44.82 9.62 11.76
N ASP A 691 44.25 10.17 12.84
CA ASP A 691 43.78 9.45 14.03
C ASP A 691 42.26 9.19 14.07
N GLY A 692 41.53 9.58 13.03
CA GLY A 692 40.08 9.43 12.91
C GLY A 692 39.25 10.44 13.69
N THR A 693 39.87 11.50 14.24
CA THR A 693 39.13 12.60 14.88
C THR A 693 38.75 13.70 13.87
N LEU A 694 37.68 14.44 14.20
CA LEU A 694 37.25 15.66 13.51
C LEU A 694 38.13 16.84 13.91
#